data_AF-A0A1H7Z0X9-F1
#
_entry.id   AF-A0A1H7Z0X9-F1
#
_cell.length_a   1.000
_cell.length_b   1.000
_cell.length_c   1.000
_cell.angle_alpha   90.00
_cell.angle_beta   90.00
_cell.angle_gamma   90.00
#
_symmetry.space_group_name_H-M   'P 1'
#
loop_
_entity.id
_entity.type
_entity.pdbx_description
1 polymer ?
#
loop_
_entity_poly.entity_id
_entity_poly.type
_entity_poly.pdbx_seq_one_letter_code
_entity_poly.pdbx_strand_id
1 'polypeptide(L)'
;MRRLAAPLIAVLVTAALCALPAQAASRLIATFSLSGATGTFVVANPGTTAVSGWSVVFDLPAGVTVSSPQNATVRQSGTTVTLTPAYYIATLQPGKNTEPYSPKVTLSSAVQPTKCLVNGANCDGSGDDPPPPPPITATYEVSGTSAKFVVANNSATALDGWTIVFDLPAGVTAGNAQNGSLTQNGRTVTLTPAHYNSTVKAGATTEPYSPSFTVSTAGAEPSGCRVNDVNCDGSPDTPPGAPGNLRAPVRTTTTVSLAWDAATPGSLPVTGYEVYDGAAVAASVTGTSATVTGLKPSSGHTFTVKAKDRKGTLSAASAPLTVTTRDPADDTQPPTVPGGLRSTARTSSSVTLAWTASTDDSGVAGYDVYAGASLAATVSGTTATVTGLSPSTEYAFTVRARDLYDNASPASAVLKVTTADIVENGYARVGYFVQWGIYGRQYFVRTLDTTGAAAKLTHVNYAFANIDPVNLTCLQGVTKGTSSDPQDPNQGDGAGDAEADYGRPFSAAQSVDGVADTGWEKLRGNFNQIRKLKAKYPKLKVLISIGGWTYSKYFSDVAATDAARKKFVASCIDTYIKGNLPVYNGAGGPGAAAGVFDGIDLDWEWPGAEGHAGNHVSPSDKANNTLLIAEFRRQLDALTATTGRRYELTAFTPADPAKIAAGWDLPQITKYLDIFNVQGYDFHGAGSDNSWEPNRTGHQGNLYPDADSPYDPDFSVEQAVDAYLQAGVHPRKITIGLAYYGRGWQQVADGGRNGEWQSAHGAAPGQFQEEAGTRGYSNLVASVPGCTVRHDEQAVATYCYTGDNGQWWTFDDAWSIGKKTAWLKSKGLLGAMIWEMSGDTGVLTTALDTGLG
;
A
#
# COMPACT_ATOMS: atom_id res chain seq x y z
N MET A 1 5.17 56.15 55.10
CA MET A 1 5.86 56.22 53.79
C MET A 1 4.91 55.60 52.78
N ARG A 2 4.22 56.41 51.94
CA ARG A 2 4.64 56.79 50.57
C ARG A 2 4.72 55.52 49.68
N ARG A 3 3.96 55.31 48.60
CA ARG A 3 3.19 56.15 47.64
C ARG A 3 2.20 55.20 46.88
N LEU A 4 0.92 55.54 46.62
CA LEU A 4 0.38 56.49 45.61
C LEU A 4 0.79 56.08 44.17
N ALA A 5 -0.06 55.95 43.15
CA ALA A 5 -1.41 56.48 42.91
C ALA A 5 -2.07 55.78 41.69
N ALA A 6 -3.40 55.60 41.73
CA ALA A 6 -4.26 55.72 40.54
C ALA A 6 -4.39 57.23 40.20
N PRO A 7 -4.77 57.73 39.00
CA PRO A 7 -6.12 57.45 38.46
C PRO A 7 -6.36 57.74 36.95
N LEU A 8 -7.67 57.66 36.60
CA LEU A 8 -8.43 58.56 35.72
C LEU A 8 -8.76 58.09 34.30
N ILE A 9 -10.04 57.71 34.17
CA ILE A 9 -10.85 57.65 32.96
C ILE A 9 -11.18 59.09 32.52
N ALA A 10 -10.92 59.41 31.26
CA ALA A 10 -11.45 60.60 30.60
C ALA A 10 -12.02 60.20 29.22
N VAL A 11 -13.32 60.45 29.08
CA VAL A 11 -14.07 60.36 27.81
C VAL A 11 -13.70 61.58 26.96
N LEU A 12 -13.33 61.35 25.69
CA LEU A 12 -13.25 62.39 24.66
C LEU A 12 -13.68 61.82 23.31
N VAL A 13 -14.81 62.35 22.83
CA VAL A 13 -15.35 62.21 21.47
C VAL A 13 -14.64 63.22 20.59
N THR A 14 -14.03 62.80 19.47
CA THR A 14 -13.80 63.68 18.32
C THR A 14 -13.52 62.91 17.02
N ALA A 15 -14.36 63.23 16.03
CA ALA A 15 -14.09 63.38 14.60
C ALA A 15 -13.50 62.21 13.80
N ALA A 16 -14.38 61.63 12.96
CA ALA A 16 -14.02 60.90 11.75
C ALA A 16 -13.15 61.78 10.83
N LEU A 17 -11.87 61.44 10.72
CA LEU A 17 -11.01 61.86 9.61
C LEU A 17 -11.23 60.86 8.47
N CYS A 18 -11.80 61.36 7.36
CA CYS A 18 -11.78 60.66 6.09
C CYS A 18 -10.33 60.23 5.78
N ALA A 19 -10.06 58.94 5.78
CA ALA A 19 -8.90 58.40 5.09
C ALA A 19 -9.05 58.77 3.60
N LEU A 20 -8.14 59.60 3.11
CA LEU A 20 -7.94 59.78 1.68
C LEU A 20 -7.67 58.39 1.06
N PRO A 21 -8.22 58.08 -0.12
CA PRO A 21 -7.92 56.81 -0.77
C PRO A 21 -6.41 56.71 -0.98
N ALA A 22 -5.85 55.55 -0.62
CA ALA A 22 -4.48 55.20 -0.90
C ALA A 22 -4.16 55.52 -2.37
N GLN A 23 -3.14 56.36 -2.59
CA GLN A 23 -2.66 56.70 -3.91
C GLN A 23 -2.31 55.41 -4.66
N ALA A 24 -3.02 55.15 -5.76
CA ALA A 24 -2.72 54.08 -6.69
C ALA A 24 -1.23 54.14 -7.05
N ALA A 25 -0.54 52.99 -6.98
CA ALA A 25 0.82 52.86 -7.46
C ALA A 25 0.87 53.35 -8.92
N SER A 26 1.76 54.30 -9.23
CA SER A 26 1.86 54.87 -10.56
C SER A 26 2.32 53.81 -11.57
N ARG A 27 1.38 53.39 -12.44
CA ARG A 27 1.50 52.39 -13.51
C ARG A 27 2.35 52.84 -14.71
N LEU A 28 2.85 51.89 -15.49
CA LEU A 28 3.49 52.21 -16.78
C LEU A 28 2.49 52.92 -17.72
N ILE A 29 2.97 53.89 -18.47
CA ILE A 29 2.22 54.59 -19.51
C ILE A 29 2.98 54.37 -20.83
N ALA A 30 2.29 53.92 -21.87
CA ALA A 30 2.86 53.74 -23.19
C ALA A 30 2.22 54.72 -24.18
N THR A 31 3.01 55.65 -24.69
CA THR A 31 2.53 56.63 -25.69
C THR A 31 2.91 56.15 -27.08
N PHE A 32 1.92 55.92 -27.93
CA PHE A 32 2.14 55.64 -29.34
C PHE A 32 2.28 56.94 -30.15
N SER A 33 3.23 56.96 -31.07
CA SER A 33 3.39 58.02 -32.07
C SER A 33 3.69 57.41 -33.44
N LEU A 34 3.22 58.09 -34.49
CA LEU A 34 3.38 57.65 -35.86
C LEU A 34 4.18 58.70 -36.65
N SER A 35 5.24 58.27 -37.33
CA SER A 35 5.99 59.08 -38.30
C SER A 35 6.12 58.30 -39.60
N GLY A 36 5.31 58.66 -40.61
CA GLY A 36 5.12 57.85 -41.81
C GLY A 36 4.51 56.48 -41.46
N ALA A 37 5.15 55.40 -41.92
CA ALA A 37 4.76 54.02 -41.59
C ALA A 37 5.38 53.51 -40.28
N THR A 38 6.23 54.30 -39.60
CA THR A 38 6.92 53.86 -38.40
C THR A 38 6.12 54.23 -37.17
N GLY A 39 5.65 53.21 -36.44
CA GLY A 39 5.04 53.34 -35.13
C GLY A 39 6.09 53.25 -34.02
N THR A 40 6.07 54.18 -33.08
CA THR A 40 6.98 54.22 -31.93
C THR A 40 6.18 54.22 -30.63
N PHE A 41 6.54 53.35 -29.68
CA PHE A 41 5.99 53.34 -28.32
C PHE A 41 7.01 53.88 -27.33
N VAL A 42 6.70 55.01 -26.69
CA VAL A 42 7.47 55.52 -25.55
C VAL A 42 6.83 55.00 -24.28
N VAL A 43 7.52 54.13 -23.55
CA VAL A 43 6.99 53.57 -22.30
C VAL A 43 7.65 54.27 -21.12
N ALA A 44 6.85 54.90 -20.28
CA ALA A 44 7.25 55.65 -19.10
C ALA A 44 6.84 54.92 -17.82
N ASN A 45 7.73 54.92 -16.83
CA ASN A 45 7.47 54.46 -15.48
C ASN A 45 7.31 55.69 -14.55
N PRO A 46 6.11 56.24 -14.38
CA PRO A 46 5.83 57.27 -13.38
C PRO A 46 5.82 56.72 -11.94
N GLY A 47 6.01 55.40 -11.79
CA GLY A 47 6.10 54.65 -10.55
C GLY A 47 7.28 55.02 -9.66
N THR A 48 7.24 54.50 -8.43
CA THR A 48 8.33 54.60 -7.44
C THR A 48 9.20 53.34 -7.39
N THR A 49 8.83 52.26 -8.09
CA THR A 49 9.57 50.99 -8.16
C THR A 49 9.97 50.65 -9.59
N ALA A 50 11.08 49.92 -9.75
CA ALA A 50 11.51 49.47 -11.08
C ALA A 50 10.56 48.38 -11.61
N VAL A 51 10.18 48.47 -12.89
CA VAL A 51 9.33 47.49 -13.56
C VAL A 51 10.16 46.72 -14.57
N SER A 52 10.23 45.40 -14.42
CA SER A 52 10.96 44.49 -15.33
C SER A 52 10.00 43.59 -16.11
N GLY A 53 10.40 43.17 -17.30
CA GLY A 53 9.63 42.19 -18.10
C GLY A 53 8.32 42.74 -18.67
N TRP A 54 8.25 44.05 -18.90
CA TRP A 54 7.04 44.68 -19.41
C TRP A 54 6.79 44.35 -20.89
N SER A 55 5.56 44.49 -21.36
CA SER A 55 5.21 44.35 -22.78
C SER A 55 4.12 45.32 -23.20
N VAL A 56 4.08 45.65 -24.50
CA VAL A 56 3.00 46.44 -25.10
C VAL A 56 2.20 45.54 -26.04
N VAL A 57 0.90 45.44 -25.81
CA VAL A 57 -0.04 44.69 -26.65
C VAL A 57 -1.01 45.68 -27.28
N PHE A 58 -1.13 45.69 -28.60
CA PHE A 58 -2.02 46.61 -29.29
C PHE A 58 -2.69 45.97 -30.49
N ASP A 59 -3.89 46.43 -30.81
CA ASP A 59 -4.66 45.93 -31.94
C ASP A 59 -4.53 46.88 -33.14
N LEU A 60 -4.32 46.29 -34.32
CA LEU A 60 -4.33 46.96 -35.61
C LEU A 60 -5.60 46.63 -36.39
N PRO A 61 -6.04 47.50 -37.33
CA PRO A 61 -7.08 47.15 -38.29
C PRO A 61 -6.75 45.87 -39.05
N ALA A 62 -7.79 45.09 -39.38
CA ALA A 62 -7.63 43.84 -40.14
C ALA A 62 -6.86 44.09 -41.46
N GLY A 63 -5.86 43.25 -41.73
CA GLY A 63 -5.00 43.32 -42.92
C GLY A 63 -3.75 44.20 -42.76
N VAL A 64 -3.57 44.92 -41.66
CA VAL A 64 -2.32 45.66 -41.38
C VAL A 64 -1.32 44.73 -40.69
N THR A 65 -0.08 44.69 -41.19
CA THR A 65 0.99 43.83 -40.67
C THR A 65 2.16 44.67 -40.15
N VAL A 66 2.90 44.12 -39.18
CA VAL A 66 4.11 44.76 -38.62
C VAL A 66 5.38 44.07 -39.10
N SER A 67 6.43 44.85 -39.35
CA SER A 67 7.75 44.38 -39.72
C SER A 67 8.86 45.26 -39.14
N SER A 68 10.11 44.82 -39.30
CA SER A 68 11.31 45.60 -38.97
C SER A 68 11.33 46.17 -37.53
N PRO A 69 11.14 45.34 -36.49
CA PRO A 69 11.12 45.83 -35.12
C PRO A 69 12.49 46.37 -34.71
N GLN A 70 12.51 47.45 -33.94
CA GLN A 70 13.70 48.01 -33.29
C GLN A 70 13.47 48.11 -31.79
N ASN A 71 14.51 47.83 -31.00
CA ASN A 71 14.48 47.82 -29.53
C ASN A 71 13.42 46.90 -28.89
N ALA A 72 12.84 45.99 -29.66
CA ALA A 72 11.87 45.01 -29.21
C ALA A 72 11.86 43.79 -30.14
N THR A 73 11.30 42.69 -29.67
CA THR A 73 10.81 41.61 -30.54
C THR A 73 9.31 41.81 -30.76
N VAL A 74 8.80 41.32 -31.88
CA VAL A 74 7.40 41.47 -32.27
C VAL A 74 6.76 40.12 -32.59
N ARG A 75 5.54 39.92 -32.11
CA ARG A 75 4.66 38.80 -32.50
C ARG A 75 3.30 39.38 -32.89
N GLN A 76 2.78 38.99 -34.04
CA GLN A 76 1.43 39.37 -34.48
C GLN A 76 0.58 38.11 -34.64
N SER A 77 -0.62 38.11 -34.05
CA SER A 77 -1.65 37.07 -34.21
C SER A 77 -2.96 37.73 -34.60
N GLY A 78 -3.38 37.54 -35.85
CA GLY A 78 -4.51 38.29 -36.41
C GLY A 78 -4.27 39.81 -36.35
N THR A 79 -5.17 40.52 -35.70
CA THR A 79 -5.09 41.98 -35.49
C THR A 79 -4.21 42.38 -34.30
N THR A 80 -3.92 41.47 -33.38
CA THR A 80 -3.22 41.77 -32.13
C THR A 80 -1.71 41.64 -32.31
N VAL A 81 -0.98 42.67 -31.87
CA VAL A 81 0.48 42.75 -31.91
C VAL A 81 1.01 42.85 -30.49
N THR A 82 2.02 42.04 -30.17
CA THR A 82 2.77 42.09 -28.91
C THR A 82 4.20 42.53 -29.19
N LEU A 83 4.64 43.59 -28.50
CA LEU A 83 6.02 44.03 -28.44
C LEU A 83 6.63 43.67 -27.08
N THR A 84 7.74 42.93 -27.13
CA THR A 84 8.54 42.60 -25.95
C THR A 84 9.85 43.37 -26.02
N PRO A 85 10.19 44.19 -25.01
CA PRO A 85 11.37 45.06 -25.02
C PRO A 85 12.68 44.28 -25.16
N ALA A 86 13.66 44.89 -25.83
CA ALA A 86 15.03 44.40 -25.81
C ALA A 86 15.63 44.47 -24.40
N TYR A 87 16.59 43.59 -24.09
CA TYR A 87 17.11 43.39 -22.73
C TYR A 87 17.58 44.68 -22.04
N TYR A 88 18.13 45.65 -22.78
CA TYR A 88 18.66 46.91 -22.22
C TYR A 88 17.57 47.94 -21.87
N ILE A 89 16.33 47.74 -22.31
CA ILE A 89 15.16 48.53 -21.86
C ILE A 89 14.10 47.64 -21.17
N ALA A 90 14.39 46.37 -20.94
CA ALA A 90 13.46 45.41 -20.32
C ALA A 90 13.14 45.74 -18.86
N THR A 91 13.98 46.56 -18.21
CA THR A 91 13.75 47.11 -16.87
C THR A 91 13.70 48.63 -16.93
N LEU A 92 12.56 49.22 -16.56
CA LEU A 92 12.37 50.67 -16.48
C LEU A 92 12.47 51.13 -15.02
N GLN A 93 13.45 51.98 -14.74
CA GLN A 93 13.63 52.58 -13.42
C GLN A 93 12.53 53.61 -13.09
N PRO A 94 12.25 53.87 -11.80
CA PRO A 94 11.31 54.90 -11.37
C PRO A 94 11.58 56.25 -12.03
N GLY A 95 10.54 56.90 -12.53
CA GLY A 95 10.61 58.20 -13.21
C GLY A 95 11.33 58.20 -14.56
N LYS A 96 11.69 57.03 -15.12
CA LYS A 96 12.35 56.91 -16.43
C LYS A 96 11.38 56.47 -17.52
N ASN A 97 11.77 56.66 -18.77
CA ASN A 97 11.07 56.12 -19.93
C ASN A 97 12.07 55.41 -20.87
N THR A 98 11.56 54.89 -21.98
CA THR A 98 12.36 54.13 -22.96
C THR A 98 13.23 55.00 -23.87
N GLU A 99 13.18 56.33 -23.83
CA GLU A 99 13.99 57.18 -24.70
C GLU A 99 15.49 57.11 -24.35
N PRO A 100 16.40 57.16 -25.35
CA PRO A 100 16.17 57.29 -26.81
C PRO A 100 15.88 55.95 -27.53
N TYR A 101 15.73 54.85 -26.78
CA TYR A 101 15.65 53.48 -27.28
C TYR A 101 14.21 52.94 -27.33
N SER A 102 13.21 53.79 -27.52
CA SER A 102 11.80 53.40 -27.58
C SER A 102 11.55 52.29 -28.61
N PRO A 103 10.72 51.27 -28.32
CA PRO A 103 10.30 50.26 -29.28
C PRO A 103 9.70 50.88 -30.55
N LYS A 104 10.15 50.40 -31.72
CA LYS A 104 9.63 50.83 -33.02
C LYS A 104 9.25 49.64 -33.88
N VAL A 105 8.23 49.81 -34.72
CA VAL A 105 7.86 48.87 -35.78
C VAL A 105 7.48 49.63 -37.05
N THR A 106 7.69 49.00 -38.20
CA THR A 106 7.14 49.48 -39.47
C THR A 106 5.78 48.81 -39.70
N LEU A 107 4.75 49.60 -39.95
CA LEU A 107 3.40 49.15 -40.29
C LEU A 107 3.25 49.08 -41.81
N SER A 108 2.52 48.09 -42.33
CA SER A 108 2.22 48.01 -43.77
C SER A 108 1.31 49.15 -44.26
N SER A 109 0.62 49.82 -43.34
CA SER A 109 -0.16 51.04 -43.60
C SER A 109 -0.09 51.97 -42.38
N ALA A 110 -0.07 53.28 -42.60
CA ALA A 110 0.03 54.30 -41.56
C ALA A 110 -1.30 54.44 -40.79
N VAL A 111 -1.45 53.68 -39.70
CA VAL A 111 -2.68 53.61 -38.90
C VAL A 111 -2.40 53.74 -37.39
N GLN A 112 -3.39 54.25 -36.65
CA GLN A 112 -3.38 54.26 -35.18
C GLN A 112 -3.87 52.91 -34.64
N PRO A 113 -3.31 52.40 -33.52
CA PRO A 113 -3.84 51.24 -32.84
C PRO A 113 -5.26 51.48 -32.33
N THR A 114 -6.14 50.47 -32.46
CA THR A 114 -7.53 50.56 -31.97
C THR A 114 -7.66 50.22 -30.49
N LYS A 115 -6.67 49.51 -29.95
CA LYS A 115 -6.53 49.20 -28.52
C LYS A 115 -5.05 49.16 -28.18
N CYS A 116 -4.69 49.55 -26.97
CA CYS A 116 -3.32 49.46 -26.49
C CYS A 116 -3.31 49.15 -25.00
N LEU A 117 -2.55 48.12 -24.62
CA LEU A 117 -2.28 47.72 -23.25
C LEU A 117 -0.78 47.69 -22.99
N VAL A 118 -0.35 48.16 -21.83
CA VAL A 118 1.00 47.97 -21.29
C VAL A 118 0.90 47.17 -19.99
N ASN A 119 1.52 45.99 -19.94
CA ASN A 119 1.34 45.02 -18.85
C ASN A 119 -0.13 44.72 -18.51
N GLY A 120 -0.99 44.68 -19.54
CA GLY A 120 -2.42 44.38 -19.40
C GLY A 120 -3.29 45.56 -18.95
N ALA A 121 -2.71 46.68 -18.53
CA ALA A 121 -3.44 47.93 -18.24
C ALA A 121 -3.50 48.82 -19.49
N ASN A 122 -4.46 49.76 -19.59
CA ASN A 122 -4.52 50.65 -20.74
C ASN A 122 -3.24 51.47 -20.86
N CYS A 123 -2.76 51.66 -22.09
CA CYS A 123 -1.52 52.37 -22.37
C CYS A 123 -1.53 53.84 -21.89
N ASP A 124 -2.68 54.49 -21.79
CA ASP A 124 -2.83 55.84 -21.23
C ASP A 124 -2.84 55.86 -19.69
N GLY A 125 -2.74 54.68 -19.09
CA GLY A 125 -2.88 54.42 -17.67
C GLY A 125 -4.32 54.09 -17.26
N SER A 126 -5.37 54.56 -17.91
CA SER A 126 -6.76 54.41 -17.41
C SER A 126 -7.21 52.95 -17.15
N GLY A 127 -8.27 52.77 -16.35
CA GLY A 127 -8.86 51.45 -16.05
C GLY A 127 -8.45 50.84 -14.70
N ASP A 128 -9.13 49.76 -14.32
CA ASP A 128 -8.78 48.91 -13.18
C ASP A 128 -7.55 48.06 -13.52
N ASP A 129 -6.74 47.71 -12.51
CA ASP A 129 -5.64 46.78 -12.69
C ASP A 129 -6.19 45.45 -13.24
N PRO A 130 -5.58 44.85 -14.29
CA PRO A 130 -5.92 43.50 -14.65
C PRO A 130 -5.67 42.61 -13.43
N PRO A 131 -6.55 41.63 -13.15
CA PRO A 131 -6.29 40.67 -12.09
C PRO A 131 -4.89 40.07 -12.32
N PRO A 132 -4.11 39.86 -11.25
CA PRO A 132 -2.78 39.28 -11.37
C PRO A 132 -2.87 37.97 -12.17
N PRO A 133 -1.88 37.68 -13.03
CA PRO A 133 -1.92 36.49 -13.87
C PRO A 133 -2.16 35.27 -12.98
N PRO A 134 -3.00 34.32 -13.43
CA PRO A 134 -3.29 33.12 -12.66
C PRO A 134 -1.99 32.43 -12.23
N PRO A 135 -1.91 31.89 -11.01
CA PRO A 135 -0.65 31.39 -10.43
C PRO A 135 0.08 30.40 -11.34
N ILE A 136 -0.67 29.64 -12.13
CA ILE A 136 -0.16 28.70 -13.13
C ILE A 136 -1.03 28.82 -14.39
N THR A 137 -0.39 28.91 -15.55
CA THR A 137 -1.05 28.82 -16.87
C THR A 137 -0.28 27.88 -17.79
N ALA A 138 -0.93 27.41 -18.85
CA ALA A 138 -0.29 26.62 -19.90
C ALA A 138 -0.78 27.08 -21.28
N THR A 139 0.12 27.66 -22.06
CA THR A 139 -0.21 28.19 -23.40
C THR A 139 0.01 27.10 -24.44
N TYR A 140 -1.02 26.80 -25.23
CA TYR A 140 -0.91 25.91 -26.38
C TYR A 140 -0.41 26.67 -27.61
N GLU A 141 0.58 26.09 -28.30
CA GLU A 141 1.11 26.60 -29.57
C GLU A 141 1.07 25.48 -30.60
N VAL A 142 0.53 25.75 -31.80
CA VAL A 142 0.50 24.79 -32.91
C VAL A 142 1.00 25.42 -34.20
N SER A 143 1.80 24.68 -34.96
CA SER A 143 2.28 25.04 -36.29
C SER A 143 2.32 23.78 -37.16
N GLY A 144 1.43 23.72 -38.16
CA GLY A 144 1.19 22.49 -38.91
C GLY A 144 0.73 21.36 -37.98
N THR A 145 1.46 20.24 -37.98
CA THR A 145 1.22 19.10 -37.08
C THR A 145 2.06 19.15 -35.80
N SER A 146 2.94 20.14 -35.64
CA SER A 146 3.76 20.29 -34.43
C SER A 146 3.02 21.13 -33.40
N ALA A 147 2.91 20.62 -32.18
CA ALA A 147 2.23 21.24 -31.06
C ALA A 147 3.15 21.32 -29.84
N LYS A 148 2.92 22.31 -28.96
CA LYS A 148 3.71 22.53 -27.75
C LYS A 148 2.85 23.18 -26.67
N PHE A 149 3.09 22.82 -25.41
CA PHE A 149 2.58 23.58 -24.27
C PHE A 149 3.70 24.31 -23.55
N VAL A 150 3.52 25.60 -23.29
CA VAL A 150 4.41 26.39 -22.43
C VAL A 150 3.74 26.57 -21.08
N VAL A 151 4.26 25.92 -20.03
CA VAL A 151 3.77 26.10 -18.67
C VAL A 151 4.46 27.31 -18.05
N ALA A 152 3.68 28.26 -17.53
CA ALA A 152 4.17 29.42 -16.81
C ALA A 152 3.79 29.33 -15.34
N ASN A 153 4.78 29.48 -14.46
CA ASN A 153 4.57 29.58 -13.02
C ASN A 153 4.64 31.05 -12.60
N ASN A 154 3.47 31.68 -12.50
CA ASN A 154 3.35 33.08 -12.09
C ASN A 154 3.29 33.25 -10.56
N SER A 155 3.48 32.16 -9.80
CA SER A 155 3.47 32.16 -8.34
C SER A 155 4.83 32.50 -7.73
N ALA A 156 4.85 32.72 -6.41
CA ALA A 156 6.05 33.00 -5.64
C ALA A 156 6.86 31.74 -5.23
N THR A 157 6.33 30.54 -5.52
CA THR A 157 6.93 29.24 -5.15
C THR A 157 7.22 28.42 -6.40
N ALA A 158 8.17 27.49 -6.33
CA ALA A 158 8.40 26.56 -7.45
C ALA A 158 7.18 25.65 -7.67
N LEU A 159 6.94 25.29 -8.94
CA LEU A 159 5.93 24.32 -9.36
C LEU A 159 6.63 23.01 -9.68
N ASP A 160 6.42 21.99 -8.85
CA ASP A 160 7.04 20.67 -8.99
C ASP A 160 6.05 19.62 -9.50
N GLY A 161 6.53 18.70 -10.35
CA GLY A 161 5.80 17.52 -10.80
C GLY A 161 4.50 17.82 -11.55
N TRP A 162 4.47 18.89 -12.35
CA TRP A 162 3.26 19.31 -13.04
C TRP A 162 2.82 18.31 -14.13
N THR A 163 1.54 18.31 -14.48
CA THR A 163 0.99 17.54 -15.61
C THR A 163 -0.04 18.36 -16.37
N ILE A 164 -0.18 18.12 -17.67
CA ILE A 164 -1.21 18.75 -18.50
C ILE A 164 -2.17 17.68 -19.00
N VAL A 165 -3.46 17.89 -18.79
CA VAL A 165 -4.54 17.01 -19.28
C VAL A 165 -5.44 17.82 -20.19
N PHE A 166 -5.75 17.33 -21.39
CA PHE A 166 -6.61 18.01 -22.36
C PHE A 166 -7.28 17.01 -23.30
N ASP A 167 -8.35 17.42 -23.96
CA ASP A 167 -9.04 16.61 -24.97
C ASP A 167 -8.75 17.10 -26.38
N LEU A 168 -8.42 16.18 -27.28
CA LEU A 168 -8.31 16.43 -28.71
C LEU A 168 -9.67 16.28 -29.43
N PRO A 169 -9.84 16.87 -30.62
CA PRO A 169 -10.99 16.60 -31.47
C PRO A 169 -11.13 15.10 -31.77
N ALA A 170 -12.37 14.64 -31.99
CA ALA A 170 -12.63 13.22 -32.24
C ALA A 170 -11.83 12.73 -33.46
N GLY A 171 -11.13 11.60 -33.31
CA GLY A 171 -10.30 11.01 -34.37
C GLY A 171 -8.89 11.60 -34.52
N VAL A 172 -8.52 12.63 -33.74
CA VAL A 172 -7.15 13.17 -33.73
C VAL A 172 -6.28 12.41 -32.72
N THR A 173 -5.08 12.02 -33.14
CA THR A 173 -4.09 11.34 -32.28
C THR A 173 -2.87 12.22 -32.04
N ALA A 174 -2.31 12.16 -30.84
CA ALA A 174 -1.03 12.76 -30.49
C ALA A 174 0.08 11.70 -30.39
N GLY A 175 1.30 12.06 -30.78
CA GLY A 175 2.48 11.18 -30.69
C GLY A 175 3.80 11.96 -30.73
N ASN A 176 4.92 11.25 -30.64
CA ASN A 176 6.27 11.81 -30.73
C ASN A 176 6.55 12.95 -29.72
N ALA A 177 6.21 12.74 -28.44
CA ALA A 177 6.52 13.72 -27.40
C ALA A 177 8.04 13.93 -27.23
N GLN A 178 8.43 15.19 -27.04
CA GLN A 178 9.77 15.63 -26.67
C GLN A 178 9.65 16.50 -25.41
N ASN A 179 10.72 16.55 -24.61
CA ASN A 179 10.73 17.22 -23.29
C ASN A 179 9.59 16.77 -22.35
N GLY A 180 9.10 15.55 -22.54
CA GLY A 180 8.01 14.97 -21.78
C GLY A 180 7.58 13.63 -22.36
N SER A 181 6.62 13.00 -21.71
CA SER A 181 5.91 11.82 -22.21
C SER A 181 4.43 12.15 -22.37
N LEU A 182 3.76 11.47 -23.31
CA LEU A 182 2.33 11.62 -23.51
C LEU A 182 1.65 10.25 -23.48
N THR A 183 0.44 10.22 -22.94
CA THR A 183 -0.49 9.09 -23.09
C THR A 183 -1.82 9.62 -23.61
N GLN A 184 -2.49 8.86 -24.47
CA GLN A 184 -3.81 9.21 -24.98
C GLN A 184 -4.79 8.05 -24.74
N ASN A 185 -5.91 8.33 -24.10
CA ASN A 185 -7.01 7.40 -23.91
C ASN A 185 -8.29 7.99 -24.51
N GLY A 186 -8.72 7.45 -25.65
CA GLY A 186 -9.78 8.06 -26.45
C GLY A 186 -9.38 9.46 -26.91
N ARG A 187 -10.11 10.49 -26.47
CA ARG A 187 -9.85 11.90 -26.80
C ARG A 187 -8.91 12.57 -25.80
N THR A 188 -8.79 12.03 -24.59
CA THR A 188 -8.04 12.65 -23.49
C THR A 188 -6.57 12.32 -23.62
N VAL A 189 -5.73 13.35 -23.57
CA VAL A 189 -4.28 13.28 -23.58
C VAL A 189 -3.76 13.75 -22.23
N THR A 190 -2.79 13.01 -21.67
CA THR A 190 -2.02 13.42 -20.50
C THR A 190 -0.57 13.59 -20.90
N LEU A 191 -0.03 14.78 -20.68
CA LEU A 191 1.35 15.16 -20.93
C LEU A 191 2.08 15.30 -19.59
N THR A 192 3.17 14.58 -19.44
CA THR A 192 4.01 14.55 -18.24
C THR A 192 5.39 15.11 -18.55
N PRO A 193 5.98 15.94 -17.67
CA PRO A 193 7.30 16.52 -17.87
C PRO A 193 8.39 15.46 -17.87
N ALA A 194 9.51 15.79 -18.50
CA ALA A 194 10.78 15.10 -18.29
C ALA A 194 11.38 15.49 -16.93
N HIS A 195 12.34 14.70 -16.44
CA HIS A 195 12.95 14.94 -15.13
C HIS A 195 13.63 16.31 -14.98
N TYR A 196 14.06 16.95 -16.07
CA TYR A 196 14.77 18.24 -16.04
C TYR A 196 13.85 19.47 -16.16
N ASN A 197 12.58 19.30 -16.58
CA ASN A 197 11.59 20.37 -16.63
C ASN A 197 10.41 20.12 -15.69
N SER A 198 10.52 19.11 -14.81
CA SER A 198 9.51 18.79 -13.80
C SER A 198 9.37 19.89 -12.74
N THR A 199 10.36 20.77 -12.60
CA THR A 199 10.33 21.92 -11.70
C THR A 199 10.37 23.21 -12.51
N VAL A 200 9.35 24.06 -12.36
CA VAL A 200 9.31 25.41 -12.92
C VAL A 200 9.47 26.41 -11.78
N LYS A 201 10.57 27.17 -11.77
CA LYS A 201 10.84 28.17 -10.72
C LYS A 201 9.74 29.24 -10.67
N ALA A 202 9.60 29.90 -9.52
CA ALA A 202 8.75 31.07 -9.36
C ALA A 202 9.05 32.13 -10.44
N GLY A 203 8.02 32.61 -11.12
CA GLY A 203 8.13 33.58 -12.22
C GLY A 203 8.76 33.04 -13.52
N ALA A 204 9.01 31.73 -13.63
CA ALA A 204 9.64 31.12 -14.80
C ALA A 204 8.62 30.37 -15.68
N THR A 205 9.10 29.93 -16.85
CA THR A 205 8.34 29.05 -17.75
C THR A 205 9.13 27.78 -18.08
N THR A 206 8.51 26.84 -18.76
CA THR A 206 9.19 25.63 -19.26
C THR A 206 10.12 25.88 -20.43
N GLU A 207 10.13 27.08 -21.03
CA GLU A 207 11.07 27.39 -22.13
C GLU A 207 12.54 27.38 -21.68
N PRO A 208 13.48 26.91 -22.53
CA PRO A 208 13.29 26.41 -23.89
C PRO A 208 12.87 24.93 -23.99
N TYR A 209 12.68 24.25 -22.85
CA TYR A 209 12.39 22.81 -22.76
C TYR A 209 10.90 22.53 -22.55
N SER A 210 10.04 23.30 -23.20
CA SER A 210 8.59 23.07 -23.17
C SER A 210 8.25 21.73 -23.82
N PRO A 211 7.30 20.95 -23.27
CA PRO A 211 6.90 19.69 -23.87
C PRO A 211 6.24 19.94 -25.23
N SER A 212 6.81 19.33 -26.26
CA SER A 212 6.31 19.37 -27.64
C SER A 212 5.89 17.99 -28.10
N PHE A 213 4.99 17.91 -29.06
CA PHE A 213 4.47 16.67 -29.61
C PHE A 213 3.91 16.91 -31.01
N THR A 214 3.51 15.84 -31.68
CA THR A 214 2.85 15.91 -32.99
C THR A 214 1.38 15.52 -32.87
N VAL A 215 0.52 16.18 -33.64
CA VAL A 215 -0.89 15.85 -33.81
C VAL A 215 -1.16 15.35 -35.24
N SER A 216 -2.06 14.39 -35.40
CA SER A 216 -2.37 13.78 -36.70
C SER A 216 -3.06 14.71 -37.69
N THR A 217 -3.67 15.80 -37.21
CA THR A 217 -4.39 16.78 -38.01
C THR A 217 -3.79 18.16 -37.79
N ALA A 218 -3.40 18.83 -38.87
CA ALA A 218 -2.76 20.14 -38.79
C ALA A 218 -3.71 21.20 -38.18
N GLY A 219 -3.19 22.00 -37.25
CA GLY A 219 -3.98 23.03 -36.57
C GLY A 219 -5.07 22.51 -35.62
N ALA A 220 -4.98 21.24 -35.17
CA ALA A 220 -5.91 20.72 -34.17
C ALA A 220 -5.74 21.46 -32.84
N GLU A 221 -6.82 22.06 -32.35
CA GLU A 221 -6.88 22.79 -31.07
C GLU A 221 -7.44 21.89 -29.95
N PRO A 222 -6.81 21.87 -28.76
CA PRO A 222 -7.30 21.11 -27.62
C PRO A 222 -8.48 21.81 -26.92
N SER A 223 -9.30 21.04 -26.20
CA SER A 223 -10.35 21.53 -25.32
C SER A 223 -10.17 21.00 -23.91
N GLY A 224 -10.76 21.65 -22.90
CA GLY A 224 -10.74 21.17 -21.52
C GLY A 224 -9.34 21.09 -20.90
N CYS A 225 -8.40 21.91 -21.39
CA CYS A 225 -7.01 21.86 -20.94
C CYS A 225 -6.88 22.25 -19.46
N ARG A 226 -6.18 21.42 -18.70
CA ARG A 226 -5.83 21.64 -17.30
C ARG A 226 -4.37 21.35 -17.01
N VAL A 227 -3.73 22.21 -16.22
CA VAL A 227 -2.40 22.00 -15.64
C VAL A 227 -2.55 21.81 -14.12
N ASN A 228 -2.20 20.63 -13.60
CA ASN A 228 -2.46 20.25 -12.20
C ASN A 228 -3.89 20.56 -11.74
N ASP A 229 -4.86 20.16 -12.57
CA ASP A 229 -6.29 20.41 -12.41
C ASP A 229 -6.74 21.88 -12.47
N VAL A 230 -5.86 22.86 -12.65
CA VAL A 230 -6.21 24.27 -12.92
C VAL A 230 -6.45 24.46 -14.41
N ASN A 231 -7.45 25.24 -14.82
CA ASN A 231 -7.64 25.54 -16.24
C ASN A 231 -6.37 26.15 -16.85
N CYS A 232 -5.96 25.72 -18.04
CA CYS A 232 -4.73 26.18 -18.67
C CYS A 232 -4.73 27.68 -18.97
N ASP A 233 -5.91 28.27 -19.21
CA ASP A 233 -6.10 29.71 -19.36
C ASP A 233 -6.14 30.46 -18.01
N GLY A 234 -6.12 29.71 -16.91
CA GLY A 234 -6.17 30.20 -15.53
C GLY A 234 -7.50 30.82 -15.10
N SER A 235 -8.56 30.59 -15.87
CA SER A 235 -9.93 30.90 -15.42
C SER A 235 -10.30 30.10 -14.17
N PRO A 236 -11.08 30.67 -13.23
CA PRO A 236 -11.47 29.96 -12.02
C PRO A 236 -12.38 28.78 -12.36
N ASP A 237 -12.25 27.69 -11.60
CA ASP A 237 -13.18 26.56 -11.69
C ASP A 237 -14.58 26.99 -11.22
N THR A 238 -15.60 26.52 -11.93
CA THR A 238 -16.99 26.61 -11.49
C THR A 238 -17.24 25.54 -10.43
N PRO A 239 -17.66 25.89 -9.20
CA PRO A 239 -18.00 24.91 -8.17
C PRO A 239 -19.16 24.00 -8.59
N PRO A 240 -19.35 22.84 -7.94
CA PRO A 240 -20.54 22.05 -8.13
C PRO A 240 -21.83 22.82 -7.79
N GLY A 241 -22.94 22.41 -8.41
CA GLY A 241 -24.27 22.89 -8.04
C GLY A 241 -24.68 22.42 -6.64
N ALA A 242 -25.64 23.13 -6.02
CA ALA A 242 -26.20 22.69 -4.74
C ALA A 242 -26.97 21.36 -4.92
N PRO A 243 -26.85 20.41 -3.97
CA PRO A 243 -27.71 19.22 -3.95
C PRO A 243 -29.20 19.60 -3.86
N GLY A 244 -30.04 18.89 -4.62
CA GLY A 244 -31.50 19.09 -4.64
C GLY A 244 -32.25 18.16 -3.68
N ASN A 245 -33.52 18.46 -3.40
CA ASN A 245 -34.48 17.53 -2.77
C ASN A 245 -33.98 16.85 -1.48
N LEU A 246 -33.34 17.63 -0.60
CA LEU A 246 -32.94 17.15 0.73
C LEU A 246 -34.19 16.76 1.52
N ARG A 247 -34.24 15.51 1.96
CA ARG A 247 -35.37 14.91 2.68
C ARG A 247 -34.89 13.97 3.77
N ALA A 248 -35.72 13.74 4.77
CA ALA A 248 -35.45 12.85 5.90
C ALA A 248 -36.41 11.65 5.91
N PRO A 249 -36.10 10.56 5.18
CA PRO A 249 -36.99 9.39 5.09
C PRO A 249 -37.22 8.69 6.44
N VAL A 250 -36.26 8.74 7.36
CA VAL A 250 -36.35 8.08 8.67
C VAL A 250 -35.81 9.02 9.75
N ARG A 251 -36.49 9.08 10.89
CA ARG A 251 -36.02 9.79 12.10
C ARG A 251 -36.32 8.98 13.34
N THR A 252 -35.37 8.94 14.26
CA THR A 252 -35.50 8.34 15.60
C THR A 252 -35.42 9.39 16.72
N THR A 253 -35.29 8.97 17.98
CA THR A 253 -35.04 9.89 19.10
C THR A 253 -33.63 10.45 19.06
N THR A 254 -32.66 9.70 18.51
CA THR A 254 -31.25 10.15 18.46
C THR A 254 -30.62 10.16 17.07
N THR A 255 -31.36 9.79 16.01
CA THR A 255 -30.84 9.72 14.65
C THR A 255 -31.77 10.33 13.60
N VAL A 256 -31.21 10.82 12.50
CA VAL A 256 -31.96 11.23 11.30
C VAL A 256 -31.24 10.68 10.06
N SER A 257 -31.93 9.85 9.28
CA SER A 257 -31.49 9.45 7.94
C SER A 257 -31.91 10.51 6.92
N LEU A 258 -30.97 10.93 6.09
CA LEU A 258 -31.12 11.97 5.07
C LEU A 258 -30.85 11.38 3.69
N ALA A 259 -31.57 11.88 2.68
CA ALA A 259 -31.34 11.59 1.28
C ALA A 259 -31.52 12.88 0.45
N TRP A 260 -30.82 12.97 -0.68
CA TRP A 260 -30.89 14.10 -1.60
C TRP A 260 -30.65 13.64 -3.04
N ASP A 261 -30.88 14.54 -3.99
CA ASP A 261 -30.57 14.31 -5.40
C ASP A 261 -29.12 14.70 -5.69
N ALA A 262 -28.47 13.97 -6.59
CA ALA A 262 -27.08 14.22 -6.95
C ALA A 262 -26.88 15.66 -7.46
N ALA A 263 -25.83 16.32 -6.99
CA ALA A 263 -25.47 17.65 -7.46
C ALA A 263 -24.99 17.62 -8.91
N THR A 264 -25.32 18.65 -9.68
CA THR A 264 -24.74 18.86 -11.02
C THR A 264 -23.25 19.19 -10.89
N PRO A 265 -22.35 18.45 -11.56
CA PRO A 265 -20.92 18.78 -11.55
C PRO A 265 -20.66 20.19 -12.07
N GLY A 266 -19.65 20.85 -11.48
CA GLY A 266 -19.13 22.11 -12.00
C GLY A 266 -18.05 21.84 -13.04
N SER A 267 -16.94 22.56 -12.94
CA SER A 267 -15.75 22.34 -13.75
C SER A 267 -15.05 21.00 -13.49
N LEU A 268 -15.28 20.42 -12.30
CA LEU A 268 -14.71 19.16 -11.82
C LEU A 268 -15.80 18.19 -11.36
N PRO A 269 -15.57 16.86 -11.42
CA PRO A 269 -16.53 15.88 -10.96
C PRO A 269 -16.75 15.97 -9.45
N VAL A 270 -17.99 15.73 -9.02
CA VAL A 270 -18.37 15.58 -7.60
C VAL A 270 -17.78 14.28 -7.07
N THR A 271 -17.08 14.34 -5.95
CA THR A 271 -16.46 13.18 -5.29
C THR A 271 -17.10 12.84 -3.95
N GLY A 272 -17.91 13.75 -3.38
CA GLY A 272 -18.69 13.48 -2.19
C GLY A 272 -19.54 14.66 -1.74
N TYR A 273 -20.05 14.55 -0.52
CA TYR A 273 -20.98 15.50 0.09
C TYR A 273 -20.63 15.69 1.58
N GLU A 274 -20.80 16.92 2.05
CA GLU A 274 -20.74 17.28 3.46
C GLU A 274 -22.14 17.63 3.94
N VAL A 275 -22.59 16.94 4.98
CA VAL A 275 -23.86 17.17 5.66
C VAL A 275 -23.60 18.02 6.89
N TYR A 276 -24.35 19.10 7.04
CA TYR A 276 -24.24 20.03 8.14
C TYR A 276 -25.49 19.96 9.02
N ASP A 277 -25.33 20.01 10.34
CA ASP A 277 -26.39 20.33 11.30
C ASP A 277 -26.12 21.72 11.87
N GLY A 278 -26.95 22.69 11.49
CA GLY A 278 -26.63 24.10 11.68
C GLY A 278 -25.32 24.47 10.96
N ALA A 279 -24.31 24.88 11.72
CA ALA A 279 -22.99 25.25 11.19
C ALA A 279 -21.94 24.12 11.26
N ALA A 280 -22.21 23.04 11.98
CA ALA A 280 -21.25 21.96 12.21
C ALA A 280 -21.39 20.88 11.14
N VAL A 281 -20.26 20.34 10.65
CA VAL A 281 -20.27 19.16 9.78
C VAL A 281 -20.65 17.94 10.60
N ALA A 282 -21.81 17.36 10.28
CA ALA A 282 -22.37 16.19 10.96
C ALA A 282 -21.95 14.87 10.30
N ALA A 283 -21.76 14.86 8.97
CA ALA A 283 -21.29 13.69 8.24
C ALA A 283 -20.59 14.09 6.92
N SER A 284 -19.74 13.20 6.42
CA SER A 284 -19.15 13.28 5.07
C SER A 284 -19.32 11.93 4.37
N VAL A 285 -19.92 11.94 3.18
CA VAL A 285 -20.28 10.72 2.44
C VAL A 285 -19.96 10.87 0.95
N THR A 286 -19.77 9.76 0.25
CA THR A 286 -19.57 9.76 -1.22
C THR A 286 -20.87 9.58 -2.00
N GLY A 287 -21.89 8.96 -1.38
CA GLY A 287 -23.23 8.77 -1.94
C GLY A 287 -24.20 9.90 -1.61
N THR A 288 -25.45 9.76 -2.04
CA THR A 288 -26.52 10.77 -1.90
C THR A 288 -27.42 10.55 -0.69
N SER A 289 -26.87 9.95 0.38
CA SER A 289 -27.57 9.70 1.64
C SER A 289 -26.61 9.64 2.80
N ALA A 290 -27.06 10.03 3.99
CA ALA A 290 -26.30 9.93 5.23
C ALA A 290 -27.24 9.65 6.42
N THR A 291 -26.72 9.04 7.48
CA THR A 291 -27.41 8.98 8.78
C THR A 291 -26.62 9.79 9.79
N VAL A 292 -27.26 10.80 10.37
CA VAL A 292 -26.69 11.59 11.47
C VAL A 292 -27.14 10.96 12.78
N THR A 293 -26.19 10.68 13.68
CA THR A 293 -26.42 9.98 14.96
C THR A 293 -26.06 10.86 16.15
N GLY A 294 -26.46 10.46 17.37
CA GLY A 294 -26.10 11.17 18.60
C GLY A 294 -26.81 12.51 18.76
N LEU A 295 -27.94 12.69 18.06
CA LEU A 295 -28.79 13.86 18.17
C LEU A 295 -29.54 13.86 19.50
N LYS A 296 -29.88 15.05 19.98
CA LYS A 296 -30.65 15.18 21.22
C LYS A 296 -32.12 14.80 20.94
N PRO A 297 -32.77 13.98 21.79
CA PRO A 297 -34.20 13.71 21.65
C PRO A 297 -35.09 14.95 21.77
N SER A 298 -36.28 14.89 21.17
CA SER A 298 -37.28 15.97 21.14
C SER A 298 -36.69 17.34 20.80
N SER A 299 -35.74 17.40 19.88
CA SER A 299 -35.01 18.63 19.53
C SER A 299 -35.06 18.87 18.02
N GLY A 300 -35.20 20.14 17.63
CA GLY A 300 -35.17 20.55 16.22
C GLY A 300 -33.74 20.65 15.70
N HIS A 301 -33.45 19.96 14.61
CA HIS A 301 -32.19 19.97 13.89
C HIS A 301 -32.41 20.53 12.49
N THR A 302 -31.45 21.31 11.96
CA THR A 302 -31.60 21.92 10.63
C THR A 302 -30.43 21.50 9.76
N PHE A 303 -30.73 20.61 8.81
CA PHE A 303 -29.74 20.01 7.94
C PHE A 303 -29.59 20.78 6.64
N THR A 304 -28.33 20.91 6.18
CA THR A 304 -28.00 21.31 4.81
C THR A 304 -26.92 20.39 4.26
N VAL A 305 -26.85 20.26 2.93
CA VAL A 305 -25.83 19.45 2.27
C VAL A 305 -25.08 20.29 1.25
N LYS A 306 -23.76 20.13 1.19
CA LYS A 306 -22.90 20.70 0.15
C LYS A 306 -22.23 19.58 -0.61
N ALA A 307 -22.20 19.67 -1.93
CA ALA A 307 -21.41 18.79 -2.77
C ALA A 307 -19.95 19.23 -2.75
N LYS A 308 -19.03 18.28 -2.85
CA LYS A 308 -17.59 18.48 -2.85
C LYS A 308 -16.99 17.90 -4.13
N ASP A 309 -16.25 18.70 -4.89
CA ASP A 309 -15.51 18.20 -6.05
C ASP A 309 -14.18 17.53 -5.66
N ARG A 310 -13.41 17.06 -6.64
CA ARG A 310 -12.12 16.41 -6.39
C ARG A 310 -11.04 17.32 -5.80
N LYS A 311 -11.16 18.65 -5.93
CA LYS A 311 -10.25 19.63 -5.29
C LYS A 311 -10.66 19.95 -3.86
N GLY A 312 -11.84 19.51 -3.44
CA GLY A 312 -12.42 19.86 -2.15
C GLY A 312 -13.25 21.14 -2.18
N THR A 313 -13.49 21.73 -3.36
CA THR A 313 -14.34 22.92 -3.48
C THR A 313 -15.79 22.54 -3.21
N LEU A 314 -16.45 23.30 -2.33
CA LEU A 314 -17.82 23.06 -1.91
C LEU A 314 -18.82 23.86 -2.77
N SER A 315 -19.98 23.25 -3.04
CA SER A 315 -21.14 23.93 -3.60
C SER A 315 -21.76 24.94 -2.62
N ALA A 316 -22.70 25.74 -3.11
CA ALA A 316 -23.71 26.33 -2.25
C ALA A 316 -24.47 25.23 -1.47
N ALA A 317 -24.98 25.57 -0.29
CA ALA A 317 -25.79 24.64 0.50
C ALA A 317 -27.12 24.34 -0.21
N SER A 318 -27.62 23.11 -0.04
CA SER A 318 -29.01 22.77 -0.36
C SER A 318 -29.99 23.68 0.39
N ALA A 319 -31.27 23.66 -0.01
CA ALA A 319 -32.33 24.19 0.85
C ALA A 319 -32.27 23.53 2.24
N PRO A 320 -32.43 24.29 3.33
CA PRO A 320 -32.39 23.74 4.68
C PRO A 320 -33.60 22.84 4.94
N LEU A 321 -33.36 21.72 5.62
CA LEU A 321 -34.40 20.81 6.08
C LEU A 321 -34.41 20.78 7.60
N THR A 322 -35.48 21.29 8.22
CA THR A 322 -35.67 21.19 9.67
C THR A 322 -36.41 19.90 10.03
N VAL A 323 -35.83 19.10 10.91
CA VAL A 323 -36.38 17.83 11.41
C VAL A 323 -36.33 17.84 12.93
N THR A 324 -37.44 17.51 13.57
CA THR A 324 -37.48 17.30 15.03
C THR A 324 -37.32 15.81 15.31
N THR A 325 -36.30 15.45 16.09
CA THR A 325 -36.14 14.09 16.61
C THR A 325 -37.32 13.70 17.49
N ARG A 326 -37.61 12.41 17.60
CA ARG A 326 -38.76 11.93 18.36
C ARG A 326 -38.56 12.12 19.86
N ASP A 327 -39.67 12.19 20.59
CA ASP A 327 -39.66 12.15 22.05
C ASP A 327 -39.69 10.67 22.49
N PRO A 328 -38.71 10.19 23.26
CA PRO A 328 -38.72 8.82 23.80
C PRO A 328 -39.94 8.52 24.67
N ALA A 329 -40.65 9.52 25.17
CA ALA A 329 -41.86 9.33 25.98
C ALA A 329 -43.09 8.96 25.15
N ASP A 330 -43.09 9.19 23.84
CA ASP A 330 -44.22 8.89 22.95
C ASP A 330 -44.38 7.38 22.70
N ASP A 331 -43.30 6.62 22.85
CA ASP A 331 -43.30 5.16 22.69
C ASP A 331 -42.26 4.52 23.60
N THR A 332 -42.73 3.56 24.40
CA THR A 332 -41.91 2.79 25.35
C THR A 332 -41.99 1.29 25.10
N GLN A 333 -42.73 0.88 24.06
CA GLN A 333 -42.90 -0.52 23.71
C GLN A 333 -41.77 -0.92 22.76
N PRO A 334 -40.94 -1.92 23.12
CA PRO A 334 -39.89 -2.37 22.22
C PRO A 334 -40.46 -3.28 21.10
N PRO A 335 -39.75 -3.39 19.97
CA PRO A 335 -40.08 -4.35 18.93
C PRO A 335 -40.11 -5.79 19.43
N THR A 336 -40.81 -6.65 18.71
CA THR A 336 -40.70 -8.11 18.91
C THR A 336 -39.26 -8.58 18.67
N VAL A 337 -38.86 -9.64 19.36
CA VAL A 337 -37.53 -10.26 19.17
C VAL A 337 -37.37 -10.77 17.73
N PRO A 338 -36.26 -10.49 17.02
CA PRO A 338 -35.99 -11.07 15.72
C PRO A 338 -35.98 -12.61 15.77
N GLY A 339 -36.80 -13.24 14.92
CA GLY A 339 -36.95 -14.70 14.87
C GLY A 339 -36.06 -15.36 13.81
N GLY A 340 -35.78 -16.67 13.96
CA GLY A 340 -35.17 -17.46 12.89
C GLY A 340 -33.76 -17.01 12.44
N LEU A 341 -32.96 -16.47 13.36
CA LEU A 341 -31.55 -16.12 13.08
C LEU A 341 -30.79 -17.34 12.58
N ARG A 342 -30.19 -17.21 11.40
CA ARG A 342 -29.46 -18.29 10.72
C ARG A 342 -28.31 -17.74 9.89
N SER A 343 -27.28 -18.56 9.68
CA SER A 343 -26.23 -18.27 8.69
C SER A 343 -26.69 -18.69 7.30
N THR A 344 -26.39 -17.88 6.30
CA THR A 344 -26.66 -18.14 4.87
C THR A 344 -25.39 -18.45 4.09
N ALA A 345 -24.27 -17.89 4.51
CA ALA A 345 -22.95 -18.13 3.95
C ALA A 345 -21.89 -17.87 5.02
N ARG A 346 -20.72 -18.48 4.84
CA ARG A 346 -19.52 -18.21 5.63
C ARG A 346 -18.29 -18.34 4.75
N THR A 347 -17.26 -17.57 5.06
CA THR A 347 -15.92 -17.69 4.51
C THR A 347 -14.93 -17.91 5.66
N SER A 348 -13.64 -17.89 5.37
CA SER A 348 -12.59 -17.86 6.39
C SER A 348 -12.59 -16.59 7.25
N SER A 349 -13.26 -15.52 6.80
CA SER A 349 -13.20 -14.21 7.44
C SER A 349 -14.51 -13.46 7.53
N SER A 350 -15.62 -14.11 7.15
CA SER A 350 -16.94 -13.50 7.22
C SER A 350 -18.05 -14.52 7.46
N VAL A 351 -19.15 -14.05 8.04
CA VAL A 351 -20.40 -14.78 8.19
C VAL A 351 -21.54 -13.89 7.71
N THR A 352 -22.35 -14.40 6.78
CA THR A 352 -23.59 -13.75 6.35
C THR A 352 -24.77 -14.36 7.11
N LEU A 353 -25.55 -13.49 7.76
CA LEU A 353 -26.66 -13.80 8.63
C LEU A 353 -27.98 -13.32 8.00
N ALA A 354 -29.06 -14.04 8.29
CA ALA A 354 -30.43 -13.66 7.96
C ALA A 354 -31.37 -13.99 9.12
N TRP A 355 -32.44 -13.22 9.27
CA TRP A 355 -33.48 -13.43 10.28
C TRP A 355 -34.86 -13.01 9.74
N THR A 356 -35.90 -13.28 10.50
CA THR A 356 -37.27 -12.86 10.24
C THR A 356 -37.47 -11.46 10.80
N ALA A 357 -38.18 -10.61 10.05
CA ALA A 357 -38.47 -9.24 10.47
C ALA A 357 -39.25 -9.20 11.80
N SER A 358 -38.86 -8.26 12.65
CA SER A 358 -39.63 -7.88 13.84
C SER A 358 -40.81 -7.00 13.47
N THR A 359 -41.81 -6.96 14.34
CA THR A 359 -42.94 -6.03 14.28
C THR A 359 -42.93 -5.12 15.49
N ASP A 360 -43.48 -3.93 15.32
CA ASP A 360 -43.56 -2.89 16.33
C ASP A 360 -44.73 -1.95 15.97
N ASP A 361 -45.35 -1.30 16.95
CA ASP A 361 -46.49 -0.39 16.74
C ASP A 361 -46.08 0.97 16.15
N SER A 362 -44.84 1.40 16.38
CA SER A 362 -44.23 2.58 15.76
C SER A 362 -43.38 2.26 14.54
N GLY A 363 -43.07 0.98 14.33
CA GLY A 363 -42.30 0.48 13.20
C GLY A 363 -40.81 0.30 13.53
N VAL A 364 -40.18 -0.64 12.84
CA VAL A 364 -38.79 -1.03 13.08
C VAL A 364 -37.83 -0.16 12.27
N ALA A 365 -36.92 0.55 12.95
CA ALA A 365 -35.88 1.37 12.32
C ALA A 365 -34.73 0.52 11.76
N GLY A 366 -34.41 -0.60 12.42
CA GLY A 366 -33.34 -1.50 11.98
C GLY A 366 -32.97 -2.54 13.03
N TYR A 367 -31.80 -3.14 12.83
CA TYR A 367 -31.30 -4.25 13.64
C TYR A 367 -29.83 -4.04 13.98
N ASP A 368 -29.50 -4.33 15.23
CA ASP A 368 -28.13 -4.43 15.73
C ASP A 368 -27.71 -5.89 15.77
N VAL A 369 -26.60 -6.19 15.09
CA VAL A 369 -26.01 -7.52 15.02
C VAL A 369 -24.79 -7.55 15.91
N TYR A 370 -24.76 -8.47 16.87
CA TYR A 370 -23.67 -8.63 17.81
C TYR A 370 -22.89 -9.90 17.54
N ALA A 371 -21.56 -9.82 17.63
CA ALA A 371 -20.66 -10.96 17.70
C ALA A 371 -20.12 -11.03 19.14
N GLY A 372 -20.60 -11.98 19.93
CA GLY A 372 -20.43 -11.96 21.38
C GLY A 372 -21.11 -10.73 21.98
N ALA A 373 -20.35 -9.91 22.72
CA ALA A 373 -20.83 -8.66 23.29
C ALA A 373 -20.61 -7.44 22.38
N SER A 374 -19.82 -7.59 21.32
CA SER A 374 -19.43 -6.48 20.43
C SER A 374 -20.49 -6.25 19.35
N LEU A 375 -20.90 -4.99 19.18
CA LEU A 375 -21.74 -4.59 18.04
C LEU A 375 -20.91 -4.73 16.76
N ALA A 376 -21.29 -5.68 15.91
CA ALA A 376 -20.59 -6.00 14.68
C ALA A 376 -21.13 -5.22 13.47
N ALA A 377 -22.45 -4.97 13.43
CA ALA A 377 -23.09 -4.21 12.38
C ALA A 377 -24.45 -3.64 12.84
N THR A 378 -24.87 -2.54 12.21
CA THR A 378 -26.24 -2.03 12.27
C THR A 378 -26.80 -1.98 10.85
N VAL A 379 -27.96 -2.60 10.62
CA VAL A 379 -28.58 -2.71 9.28
C VAL A 379 -30.06 -2.37 9.34
N SER A 380 -30.62 -1.83 8.26
CA SER A 380 -32.08 -1.59 8.15
C SER A 380 -32.85 -2.81 7.67
N GLY A 381 -32.19 -3.72 6.93
CA GLY A 381 -32.78 -4.96 6.43
C GLY A 381 -32.64 -6.14 7.39
N THR A 382 -33.13 -7.31 6.97
CA THR A 382 -33.11 -8.55 7.76
C THR A 382 -31.91 -9.46 7.46
N THR A 383 -30.83 -8.88 6.95
CA THR A 383 -29.59 -9.58 6.60
C THR A 383 -28.38 -8.73 6.93
N ALA A 384 -27.29 -9.35 7.35
CA ALA A 384 -26.01 -8.68 7.56
C ALA A 384 -24.84 -9.61 7.22
N THR A 385 -23.73 -9.05 6.72
CA THR A 385 -22.46 -9.76 6.61
C THR A 385 -21.49 -9.18 7.63
N VAL A 386 -21.06 -10.02 8.58
CA VAL A 386 -20.00 -9.66 9.53
C VAL A 386 -18.67 -10.09 8.93
N THR A 387 -17.75 -9.15 8.74
CA THR A 387 -16.40 -9.36 8.17
C THR A 387 -15.31 -9.19 9.22
N GLY A 388 -14.05 -9.45 8.87
CA GLY A 388 -12.91 -9.27 9.78
C GLY A 388 -12.82 -10.37 10.85
N LEU A 389 -13.44 -11.52 10.58
CA LEU A 389 -13.39 -12.69 11.46
C LEU A 389 -12.10 -13.49 11.22
N SER A 390 -11.72 -14.31 12.20
CA SER A 390 -10.59 -15.23 12.11
C SER A 390 -11.05 -16.59 11.57
N PRO A 391 -10.21 -17.30 10.79
CA PRO A 391 -10.57 -18.62 10.25
C PRO A 391 -10.72 -19.65 11.38
N SER A 392 -11.47 -20.71 11.10
CA SER A 392 -11.64 -21.86 12.01
C SER A 392 -12.03 -21.45 13.44
N THR A 393 -12.80 -20.38 13.60
CA THR A 393 -13.13 -19.76 14.90
C THR A 393 -14.64 -19.74 15.08
N GLU A 394 -15.14 -20.24 16.22
CA GLU A 394 -16.56 -20.17 16.57
C GLU A 394 -16.92 -18.77 17.07
N TYR A 395 -17.96 -18.18 16.47
CA TYR A 395 -18.57 -16.94 16.90
C TYR A 395 -20.02 -17.17 17.32
N ALA A 396 -20.43 -16.48 18.39
CA ALA A 396 -21.82 -16.44 18.84
C ALA A 396 -22.47 -15.15 18.36
N PHE A 397 -23.51 -15.25 17.56
CA PHE A 397 -24.25 -14.11 17.02
C PHE A 397 -25.61 -13.94 17.67
N THR A 398 -25.99 -12.69 17.93
CA THR A 398 -27.35 -12.31 18.31
C THR A 398 -27.78 -11.07 17.55
N VAL A 399 -29.09 -10.89 17.40
CA VAL A 399 -29.69 -9.72 16.74
C VAL A 399 -30.73 -9.11 17.66
N ARG A 400 -30.75 -7.78 17.76
CA ARG A 400 -31.81 -6.99 18.40
C ARG A 400 -32.45 -6.09 17.34
N ALA A 401 -33.77 -5.96 17.39
CA ALA A 401 -34.46 -4.93 16.62
C ALA A 401 -34.48 -3.62 17.41
N ARG A 402 -34.45 -2.49 16.70
CA ARG A 402 -34.74 -1.16 17.24
C ARG A 402 -35.91 -0.54 16.50
N ASP A 403 -36.84 0.05 17.24
CA ASP A 403 -37.94 0.83 16.67
C ASP A 403 -37.48 2.24 16.25
N LEU A 404 -38.43 3.06 15.79
CA LEU A 404 -38.21 4.48 15.53
C LEU A 404 -38.02 5.32 16.79
N TYR A 405 -38.20 4.80 18.00
CA TYR A 405 -38.04 5.54 19.26
C TYR A 405 -36.76 5.15 20.04
N ASP A 406 -35.93 4.30 19.43
CA ASP A 406 -34.71 3.71 19.98
C ASP A 406 -34.95 2.71 21.13
N ASN A 407 -36.18 2.18 21.28
CA ASN A 407 -36.44 1.02 22.11
C ASN A 407 -35.85 -0.23 21.44
N ALA A 408 -35.11 -1.02 22.20
CA ALA A 408 -34.48 -2.24 21.72
C ALA A 408 -35.26 -3.47 22.18
N SER A 409 -35.49 -4.41 21.27
CA SER A 409 -36.01 -5.73 21.62
C SER A 409 -35.03 -6.48 22.54
N PRO A 410 -35.50 -7.50 23.28
CA PRO A 410 -34.61 -8.55 23.76
C PRO A 410 -33.79 -9.17 22.60
N ALA A 411 -32.64 -9.76 22.92
CA ALA A 411 -31.81 -10.43 21.92
C ALA A 411 -32.50 -11.68 21.37
N SER A 412 -32.27 -11.97 20.08
CA SER A 412 -32.60 -13.26 19.48
C SER A 412 -31.94 -14.42 20.22
N ALA A 413 -32.40 -15.65 19.94
CA ALA A 413 -31.63 -16.84 20.30
C ALA A 413 -30.20 -16.75 19.73
N VAL A 414 -29.23 -17.23 20.50
CA VAL A 414 -27.81 -17.23 20.11
C VAL A 414 -27.60 -18.23 18.96
N LEU A 415 -27.01 -17.75 17.86
CA LEU A 415 -26.55 -18.60 16.78
C LEU A 415 -25.02 -18.76 16.86
N LYS A 416 -24.55 -19.98 17.05
CA LYS A 416 -23.11 -20.29 16.96
C LYS A 416 -22.75 -20.66 15.52
N VAL A 417 -21.71 -20.02 14.99
CA VAL A 417 -21.19 -20.30 13.65
C VAL A 417 -19.67 -20.32 13.69
N THR A 418 -19.08 -21.41 13.23
CA THR A 418 -17.63 -21.50 12.97
C THR A 418 -17.35 -21.02 11.56
N THR A 419 -16.42 -20.08 11.40
CA THR A 419 -15.88 -19.66 10.10
C THR A 419 -15.19 -20.83 9.39
N ALA A 420 -15.08 -20.74 8.06
CA ALA A 420 -14.31 -21.74 7.31
C ALA A 420 -12.81 -21.66 7.67
N ASP A 421 -12.04 -22.67 7.30
CA ASP A 421 -10.57 -22.58 7.32
C ASP A 421 -10.05 -21.75 6.14
N ILE A 422 -8.74 -21.52 6.09
CA ILE A 422 -8.10 -20.67 5.08
C ILE A 422 -7.93 -21.38 3.71
N VAL A 423 -8.14 -22.70 3.65
CA VAL A 423 -7.97 -23.52 2.45
C VAL A 423 -9.27 -24.27 2.13
N GLU A 424 -10.25 -23.52 1.61
CA GLU A 424 -11.62 -23.95 1.27
C GLU A 424 -11.75 -25.45 0.90
N ASN A 425 -12.12 -26.29 1.89
CA ASN A 425 -12.35 -27.74 1.76
C ASN A 425 -11.16 -28.56 1.19
N GLY A 426 -9.93 -28.23 1.59
CA GLY A 426 -8.72 -28.98 1.22
C GLY A 426 -7.68 -29.06 2.35
N TYR A 427 -6.41 -29.20 1.99
CA TYR A 427 -5.29 -29.18 2.94
C TYR A 427 -4.25 -28.15 2.52
N ALA A 428 -3.71 -27.43 3.51
CA ALA A 428 -2.62 -26.52 3.28
C ALA A 428 -1.35 -27.30 2.92
N ARG A 429 -0.66 -26.78 1.91
CA ARG A 429 0.65 -27.20 1.43
C ARG A 429 1.45 -25.92 1.30
N VAL A 430 2.28 -25.62 2.31
CA VAL A 430 3.00 -24.35 2.49
C VAL A 430 4.48 -24.59 2.22
N GLY A 431 5.00 -24.07 1.10
CA GLY A 431 6.41 -24.29 0.73
C GLY A 431 7.30 -23.08 0.98
N TYR A 432 8.42 -23.25 1.68
CA TYR A 432 9.43 -22.19 1.79
C TYR A 432 10.31 -22.13 0.54
N PHE A 433 10.28 -21.00 -0.16
CA PHE A 433 11.20 -20.67 -1.24
C PHE A 433 12.26 -19.72 -0.73
N VAL A 434 13.53 -20.11 -0.80
CA VAL A 434 14.65 -19.28 -0.32
C VAL A 434 15.18 -18.31 -1.37
N GLN A 435 15.37 -17.07 -0.96
CA GLN A 435 15.89 -15.93 -1.72
C GLN A 435 17.21 -16.28 -2.41
N TRP A 436 18.14 -16.91 -1.69
CA TRP A 436 19.47 -17.27 -2.18
C TRP A 436 19.49 -18.54 -3.05
N GLY A 437 18.35 -19.23 -3.20
CA GLY A 437 18.24 -20.46 -4.00
C GLY A 437 18.66 -20.29 -5.46
N ILE A 438 18.59 -19.07 -5.99
CA ILE A 438 18.93 -18.75 -7.38
C ILE A 438 20.45 -18.76 -7.69
N TYR A 439 21.30 -18.87 -6.68
CA TYR A 439 22.76 -18.90 -6.83
C TYR A 439 23.27 -20.33 -6.86
N GLY A 440 24.01 -20.80 -5.84
CA GLY A 440 24.66 -22.12 -5.87
C GLY A 440 23.69 -23.28 -6.11
N ARG A 441 22.46 -23.19 -5.60
CA ARG A 441 21.41 -24.20 -5.80
C ARG A 441 20.80 -24.20 -7.21
N GLN A 442 20.94 -23.10 -7.96
CA GLN A 442 20.32 -22.90 -9.28
C GLN A 442 18.80 -23.19 -9.29
N TYR A 443 18.11 -22.90 -8.17
CA TYR A 443 16.69 -23.11 -7.98
C TYR A 443 15.93 -21.78 -8.13
N PHE A 444 15.24 -21.61 -9.26
CA PHE A 444 14.51 -20.39 -9.58
C PHE A 444 13.02 -20.55 -9.27
N VAL A 445 12.27 -19.45 -9.16
CA VAL A 445 10.80 -19.50 -9.00
C VAL A 445 10.13 -20.32 -10.11
N ARG A 446 10.69 -20.29 -11.35
CA ARG A 446 10.27 -21.16 -12.45
C ARG A 446 10.33 -22.65 -12.10
N THR A 447 11.29 -23.07 -11.28
CA THR A 447 11.44 -24.47 -10.92
C THR A 447 10.17 -25.02 -10.24
N LEU A 448 9.48 -24.20 -9.44
CA LEU A 448 8.18 -24.56 -8.85
C LEU A 448 7.14 -24.92 -9.93
N ASP A 449 7.12 -24.20 -11.05
CA ASP A 449 6.24 -24.48 -12.18
C ASP A 449 6.69 -25.74 -12.94
N THR A 450 7.96 -25.82 -13.31
CA THR A 450 8.47 -26.91 -14.17
C THR A 450 8.50 -28.28 -13.48
N THR A 451 8.60 -28.34 -12.15
CA THR A 451 8.45 -29.60 -11.38
C THR A 451 6.98 -29.93 -11.09
N GLY A 452 6.05 -29.04 -11.42
CA GLY A 452 4.63 -29.15 -11.09
C GLY A 452 4.29 -28.87 -9.62
N ALA A 453 5.25 -28.42 -8.80
CA ALA A 453 5.03 -28.09 -7.39
C ALA A 453 4.03 -26.94 -7.21
N ALA A 454 4.11 -25.89 -8.03
CA ALA A 454 3.24 -24.70 -7.92
C ALA A 454 1.74 -25.02 -8.05
N ALA A 455 1.38 -26.05 -8.83
CA ALA A 455 0.00 -26.49 -8.98
C ALA A 455 -0.54 -27.25 -7.75
N LYS A 456 0.37 -27.79 -6.93
CA LYS A 456 0.07 -28.59 -5.73
C LYS A 456 0.12 -27.74 -4.46
N LEU A 457 0.90 -26.66 -4.47
CA LEU A 457 1.01 -25.76 -3.32
C LEU A 457 -0.23 -24.88 -3.17
N THR A 458 -0.56 -24.59 -1.91
CA THR A 458 -1.56 -23.59 -1.55
C THR A 458 -0.91 -22.26 -1.21
N HIS A 459 0.27 -22.30 -0.59
CA HIS A 459 1.02 -21.16 -0.13
C HIS A 459 2.51 -21.33 -0.46
N VAL A 460 3.17 -20.22 -0.73
CA VAL A 460 4.63 -20.10 -0.75
C VAL A 460 5.04 -19.06 0.27
N ASN A 461 5.90 -19.44 1.21
CA ASN A 461 6.58 -18.49 2.08
C ASN A 461 7.92 -18.12 1.42
N TYR A 462 8.10 -16.84 1.11
CA TYR A 462 9.37 -16.33 0.56
C TYR A 462 10.32 -16.00 1.71
N ALA A 463 11.41 -16.75 1.81
CA ALA A 463 12.40 -16.67 2.87
C ALA A 463 13.67 -15.94 2.37
N PHE A 464 14.19 -14.91 3.03
CA PHE A 464 13.62 -14.20 4.17
C PHE A 464 13.78 -12.69 4.01
N ALA A 465 12.84 -11.96 4.61
CA ALA A 465 13.01 -10.56 4.95
C ALA A 465 13.71 -10.43 6.32
N ASN A 466 14.50 -9.37 6.49
CA ASN A 466 15.23 -9.08 7.72
C ASN A 466 14.69 -7.81 8.42
N ILE A 467 15.12 -7.57 9.65
CA ILE A 467 14.86 -6.37 10.44
C ILE A 467 16.08 -5.45 10.37
N ASP A 468 15.84 -4.16 10.13
CA ASP A 468 16.90 -3.15 10.13
C ASP A 468 17.42 -2.96 11.57
N PRO A 469 18.72 -3.23 11.82
CA PRO A 469 19.30 -3.21 13.16
C PRO A 469 19.31 -1.82 13.82
N VAL A 470 19.16 -0.75 13.03
CA VAL A 470 19.23 0.64 13.49
C VAL A 470 17.83 1.25 13.51
N ASN A 471 17.09 1.11 12.41
CA ASN A 471 15.80 1.76 12.26
C ASN A 471 14.67 0.97 12.90
N LEU A 472 14.86 -0.32 13.20
CA LEU A 472 13.80 -1.20 13.73
C LEU A 472 12.58 -1.22 12.81
N THR A 473 12.84 -1.35 11.52
CA THR A 473 11.87 -1.45 10.41
C THR A 473 12.16 -2.70 9.60
N CYS A 474 11.26 -3.12 8.71
CA CYS A 474 11.63 -4.14 7.73
C CYS A 474 12.80 -3.63 6.86
N LEU A 475 13.86 -4.45 6.73
CA LEU A 475 15.04 -4.14 5.94
C LEU A 475 14.82 -4.57 4.49
N GLN A 476 15.10 -3.66 3.55
CA GLN A 476 15.06 -3.92 2.11
C GLN A 476 15.96 -2.93 1.36
N GLY A 477 16.32 -3.23 0.12
CA GLY A 477 17.17 -2.38 -0.72
C GLY A 477 18.67 -2.48 -0.42
N VAL A 478 19.08 -3.56 0.26
CA VAL A 478 20.47 -3.84 0.60
C VAL A 478 20.92 -5.15 -0.03
N THR A 479 22.21 -5.27 -0.30
CA THR A 479 22.84 -6.54 -0.70
C THR A 479 24.05 -6.78 0.16
N LYS A 480 23.89 -7.65 1.15
CA LYS A 480 24.91 -8.06 2.11
C LYS A 480 24.62 -9.50 2.52
N GLY A 481 25.55 -10.40 2.25
CA GLY A 481 25.47 -11.79 2.68
C GLY A 481 25.74 -11.94 4.18
N THR A 482 25.35 -13.09 4.72
CA THR A 482 25.70 -13.51 6.07
C THR A 482 27.20 -13.83 6.20
N SER A 483 27.72 -13.78 7.43
CA SER A 483 29.05 -14.31 7.74
C SER A 483 29.14 -15.82 7.47
N SER A 484 30.32 -16.32 7.11
CA SER A 484 30.57 -17.76 6.92
C SER A 484 30.75 -18.53 8.23
N ASP A 485 30.94 -17.82 9.34
CA ASP A 485 30.97 -18.41 10.69
C ASP A 485 29.52 -18.57 11.20
N PRO A 486 29.01 -19.82 11.37
CA PRO A 486 27.65 -20.07 11.81
C PRO A 486 27.38 -19.70 13.29
N GLN A 487 28.41 -19.32 14.06
CA GLN A 487 28.28 -18.87 15.45
C GLN A 487 28.56 -17.37 15.62
N ASP A 488 28.79 -16.64 14.54
CA ASP A 488 29.01 -15.18 14.62
C ASP A 488 27.75 -14.50 15.17
N PRO A 489 27.79 -13.86 16.35
CA PRO A 489 26.61 -13.24 16.96
C PRO A 489 26.01 -12.07 16.15
N ASN A 490 26.68 -11.65 15.08
CA ASN A 490 26.23 -10.59 14.17
C ASN A 490 26.05 -11.11 12.73
N GLN A 491 25.96 -12.43 12.53
CA GLN A 491 25.91 -13.08 11.22
C GLN A 491 24.86 -12.45 10.29
N GLY A 492 23.67 -12.12 10.81
CA GLY A 492 22.56 -11.53 10.07
C GLY A 492 22.45 -10.00 10.11
N ASP A 493 23.35 -9.28 10.79
CA ASP A 493 23.20 -7.84 11.03
C ASP A 493 23.21 -7.06 9.70
N GLY A 494 22.08 -6.47 9.33
CA GLY A 494 21.95 -5.71 8.09
C GLY A 494 22.07 -6.55 6.81
N ALA A 495 22.00 -7.88 6.93
CA ALA A 495 22.04 -8.80 5.79
C ALA A 495 20.70 -8.80 5.02
N GLY A 496 20.77 -8.99 3.72
CA GLY A 496 19.64 -8.98 2.80
C GLY A 496 20.12 -9.03 1.36
N ASP A 497 19.23 -9.35 0.42
CA ASP A 497 19.59 -9.50 -0.99
C ASP A 497 18.55 -8.90 -1.95
N ALA A 498 18.58 -7.57 -2.07
CA ALA A 498 17.79 -6.82 -3.03
C ALA A 498 18.10 -7.21 -4.50
N GLU A 499 19.29 -7.75 -4.79
CA GLU A 499 19.66 -8.20 -6.12
C GLU A 499 18.86 -9.45 -6.47
N ALA A 500 18.78 -10.45 -5.59
CA ALA A 500 17.89 -11.61 -5.78
C ALA A 500 16.40 -11.24 -5.77
N ASP A 501 15.99 -10.36 -4.85
CA ASP A 501 14.59 -9.99 -4.66
C ASP A 501 14.01 -9.28 -5.89
N TYR A 502 14.63 -8.18 -6.34
CA TYR A 502 14.06 -7.33 -7.39
C TYR A 502 15.06 -6.57 -8.27
N GLY A 503 16.37 -6.68 -8.04
CA GLY A 503 17.41 -6.00 -8.81
C GLY A 503 17.85 -6.75 -10.06
N ARG A 504 18.02 -8.08 -9.96
CA ARG A 504 18.60 -8.94 -10.99
C ARG A 504 17.61 -9.23 -12.11
N PRO A 505 17.89 -8.85 -13.37
CA PRO A 505 17.08 -9.29 -14.50
C PRO A 505 17.26 -10.79 -14.74
N PHE A 506 16.15 -11.53 -14.86
CA PHE A 506 16.19 -12.95 -15.19
C PHE A 506 16.13 -13.17 -16.70
N SER A 507 16.91 -14.13 -17.20
CA SER A 507 16.85 -14.58 -18.59
C SER A 507 15.55 -15.36 -18.87
N ALA A 508 15.19 -15.51 -20.15
CA ALA A 508 14.04 -16.33 -20.57
C ALA A 508 14.09 -17.78 -20.04
N ALA A 509 15.29 -18.33 -19.82
CA ALA A 509 15.47 -19.65 -19.21
C ALA A 509 15.11 -19.67 -17.72
N GLN A 510 15.33 -18.56 -17.00
CA GLN A 510 15.05 -18.44 -15.57
C GLN A 510 13.62 -17.96 -15.27
N SER A 511 12.95 -17.34 -16.24
CA SER A 511 11.64 -16.73 -16.05
C SER A 511 10.47 -17.72 -16.15
N VAL A 512 9.46 -17.55 -15.30
CA VAL A 512 8.28 -18.43 -15.21
C VAL A 512 7.49 -18.49 -16.51
N ASP A 513 7.33 -17.34 -17.18
CA ASP A 513 6.60 -17.20 -18.43
C ASP A 513 7.47 -17.44 -19.69
N GLY A 514 8.75 -17.78 -19.50
CA GLY A 514 9.71 -17.90 -20.59
C GLY A 514 10.13 -16.57 -21.23
N VAL A 515 9.77 -15.42 -20.64
CA VAL A 515 10.10 -14.09 -21.15
C VAL A 515 11.14 -13.44 -20.23
N ALA A 516 12.28 -13.06 -20.82
CA ALA A 516 13.35 -12.38 -20.10
C ALA A 516 12.91 -11.02 -19.55
N ASP A 517 13.43 -10.66 -18.37
CA ASP A 517 13.27 -9.32 -17.83
C ASP A 517 14.15 -8.34 -18.64
N THR A 518 13.68 -7.11 -18.88
CA THR A 518 14.31 -6.17 -19.83
C THR A 518 15.44 -5.34 -19.24
N GLY A 519 15.74 -5.47 -17.94
CA GLY A 519 16.81 -4.74 -17.25
C GLY A 519 16.50 -3.27 -16.94
N TRP A 520 15.35 -2.73 -17.36
CA TRP A 520 14.89 -1.35 -17.06
C TRP A 520 13.58 -1.32 -16.27
N GLU A 521 12.92 -2.46 -16.12
CA GLU A 521 11.68 -2.58 -15.34
C GLU A 521 11.92 -2.26 -13.86
N LYS A 522 10.90 -1.72 -13.21
CA LYS A 522 10.91 -1.40 -11.77
C LYS A 522 10.83 -2.65 -10.88
N LEU A 523 10.46 -3.80 -11.41
CA LEU A 523 10.41 -5.07 -10.68
C LEU A 523 11.03 -6.17 -11.53
N ARG A 524 12.04 -6.85 -10.98
CA ARG A 524 12.77 -7.97 -11.60
C ARG A 524 12.94 -9.08 -10.57
N GLY A 525 13.91 -9.98 -10.78
CA GLY A 525 14.31 -10.96 -9.77
C GLY A 525 13.17 -11.89 -9.35
N ASN A 526 13.31 -12.44 -8.14
CA ASN A 526 12.34 -13.35 -7.57
C ASN A 526 10.95 -12.73 -7.46
N PHE A 527 10.83 -11.44 -7.10
CA PHE A 527 9.52 -10.79 -6.91
C PHE A 527 8.76 -10.66 -8.24
N ASN A 528 9.45 -10.33 -9.33
CA ASN A 528 8.82 -10.35 -10.65
C ASN A 528 8.40 -11.76 -11.06
N GLN A 529 9.25 -12.76 -10.78
CA GLN A 529 8.91 -14.15 -11.11
C GLN A 529 7.75 -14.66 -10.26
N ILE A 530 7.62 -14.26 -9.00
CA ILE A 530 6.46 -14.54 -8.16
C ILE A 530 5.19 -13.92 -8.76
N ARG A 531 5.26 -12.66 -9.21
CA ARG A 531 4.13 -12.02 -9.90
C ARG A 531 3.69 -12.82 -11.14
N LYS A 532 4.65 -13.30 -11.95
CA LYS A 532 4.39 -14.17 -13.11
C LYS A 532 3.82 -15.53 -12.69
N LEU A 533 4.34 -16.12 -11.60
CA LEU A 533 3.84 -17.38 -11.04
C LEU A 533 2.38 -17.26 -10.60
N LYS A 534 2.03 -16.19 -9.87
CA LYS A 534 0.64 -15.94 -9.43
C LYS A 534 -0.31 -15.67 -10.59
N ALA A 535 0.17 -15.04 -11.66
CA ALA A 535 -0.63 -14.90 -12.89
C ALA A 535 -0.97 -16.27 -13.50
N LYS A 536 -0.06 -17.24 -13.43
CA LYS A 536 -0.29 -18.63 -13.86
C LYS A 536 -1.11 -19.45 -12.86
N TYR A 537 -0.96 -19.18 -11.57
CA TYR A 537 -1.59 -19.88 -10.45
C TYR A 537 -2.35 -18.90 -9.54
N PRO A 538 -3.52 -18.38 -9.96
CA PRO A 538 -4.21 -17.28 -9.26
C PRO A 538 -4.74 -17.63 -7.87
N LYS A 539 -4.79 -18.92 -7.51
CA LYS A 539 -5.15 -19.40 -6.17
C LYS A 539 -3.97 -19.50 -5.21
N LEU A 540 -2.73 -19.50 -5.73
CA LEU A 540 -1.52 -19.61 -4.92
C LEU A 540 -1.32 -18.33 -4.10
N LYS A 541 -1.20 -18.49 -2.78
CA LYS A 541 -0.88 -17.39 -1.87
C LYS A 541 0.63 -17.30 -1.71
N VAL A 542 1.16 -16.09 -1.65
CA VAL A 542 2.59 -15.89 -1.40
C VAL A 542 2.78 -14.94 -0.24
N LEU A 543 3.42 -15.39 0.83
CA LEU A 543 3.67 -14.58 2.02
C LEU A 543 5.17 -14.26 2.08
N ILE A 544 5.51 -13.06 2.56
CA ILE A 544 6.90 -12.74 2.90
C ILE A 544 7.17 -13.29 4.30
N SER A 545 8.18 -14.12 4.46
CA SER A 545 8.60 -14.62 5.77
C SER A 545 9.69 -13.73 6.33
N ILE A 546 9.45 -13.17 7.51
CA ILE A 546 10.38 -12.26 8.19
C ILE A 546 11.07 -13.05 9.29
N GLY A 547 12.40 -13.05 9.29
CA GLY A 547 13.21 -13.76 10.27
C GLY A 547 13.87 -15.02 9.72
N GLY A 548 13.67 -16.14 10.40
CA GLY A 548 14.46 -17.35 10.29
C GLY A 548 15.68 -17.30 11.21
N TRP A 549 16.44 -18.39 11.25
CA TRP A 549 17.57 -18.62 12.16
C TRP A 549 18.48 -17.40 12.35
N THR A 550 19.00 -16.81 11.27
CA THR A 550 20.03 -15.77 11.33
C THR A 550 19.48 -14.34 11.36
N TYR A 551 18.20 -14.12 11.01
CA TYR A 551 17.57 -12.79 10.92
C TYR A 551 16.61 -12.51 12.08
N SER A 552 16.56 -13.39 13.09
CA SER A 552 15.67 -13.26 14.25
C SER A 552 16.17 -12.31 15.34
N LYS A 553 17.43 -11.86 15.28
CA LYS A 553 18.11 -11.15 16.38
C LYS A 553 17.35 -9.96 16.95
N TYR A 554 16.71 -9.16 16.09
CA TYR A 554 16.09 -7.89 16.47
C TYR A 554 14.58 -7.97 16.75
N PHE A 555 13.98 -9.17 16.77
CA PHE A 555 12.57 -9.31 17.08
C PHE A 555 12.21 -8.82 18.48
N SER A 556 13.04 -9.13 19.49
CA SER A 556 12.86 -8.65 20.86
C SER A 556 12.79 -7.12 20.89
N ASP A 557 13.64 -6.42 20.12
CA ASP A 557 13.67 -4.96 20.08
C ASP A 557 12.43 -4.35 19.43
N VAL A 558 12.00 -4.86 18.27
CA VAL A 558 10.80 -4.36 17.59
C VAL A 558 9.53 -4.69 18.38
N ALA A 559 9.54 -5.78 19.16
CA ALA A 559 8.41 -6.19 19.99
C ALA A 559 8.32 -5.41 21.31
N ALA A 560 9.43 -4.87 21.82
CA ALA A 560 9.58 -4.37 23.19
C ALA A 560 8.59 -3.28 23.61
N THR A 561 8.23 -2.36 22.71
CA THR A 561 7.34 -1.23 23.04
C THR A 561 6.24 -1.08 22.01
N ASP A 562 5.12 -0.46 22.41
CA ASP A 562 4.00 -0.17 21.51
C ASP A 562 4.41 0.69 20.30
N ALA A 563 5.27 1.70 20.54
CA ALA A 563 5.79 2.55 19.48
C ALA A 563 6.69 1.78 18.49
N ALA A 564 7.58 0.91 19.00
CA ALA A 564 8.43 0.07 18.16
C ALA A 564 7.61 -0.90 17.32
N ARG A 565 6.63 -1.59 17.91
CA ARG A 565 5.73 -2.52 17.20
C ARG A 565 4.98 -1.81 16.08
N LYS A 566 4.34 -0.68 16.38
CA LYS A 566 3.60 0.11 15.38
C LYS A 566 4.50 0.56 14.23
N LYS A 567 5.70 1.04 14.53
CA LYS A 567 6.70 1.46 13.54
C LYS A 567 7.14 0.30 12.65
N PHE A 568 7.53 -0.82 13.26
CA PHE A 568 7.98 -2.01 12.56
C PHE A 568 6.89 -2.57 11.64
N VAL A 569 5.71 -2.86 12.20
CA VAL A 569 4.56 -3.39 11.45
C VAL A 569 4.18 -2.49 10.28
N ALA A 570 4.08 -1.17 10.51
CA ALA A 570 3.74 -0.23 9.45
C ALA A 570 4.78 -0.24 8.32
N SER A 571 6.07 -0.34 8.64
CA SER A 571 7.14 -0.39 7.64
C SER A 571 7.11 -1.68 6.81
N CYS A 572 6.79 -2.81 7.42
CA CYS A 572 6.68 -4.10 6.73
C CYS A 572 5.47 -4.14 5.79
N ILE A 573 4.32 -3.62 6.23
CA ILE A 573 3.13 -3.48 5.38
C ILE A 573 3.40 -2.52 4.23
N ASP A 574 4.10 -1.41 4.47
CA ASP A 574 4.45 -0.45 3.41
C ASP A 574 5.38 -1.07 2.35
N THR A 575 6.43 -1.76 2.81
CA THR A 575 7.44 -2.36 1.92
C THR A 575 6.86 -3.52 1.12
N TYR A 576 6.23 -4.50 1.80
CA TYR A 576 5.89 -5.78 1.18
C TYR A 576 4.44 -5.88 0.70
N ILE A 577 3.48 -5.30 1.43
CA ILE A 577 2.06 -5.40 1.06
C ILE A 577 1.68 -4.29 0.09
N LYS A 578 2.02 -3.03 0.39
CA LYS A 578 1.83 -1.92 -0.56
C LYS A 578 2.89 -1.93 -1.67
N GLY A 579 4.00 -2.64 -1.48
CA GLY A 579 5.02 -2.86 -2.50
C GLY A 579 5.93 -1.65 -2.73
N ASN A 580 6.09 -0.78 -1.74
CA ASN A 580 6.96 0.40 -1.83
C ASN A 580 8.41 0.00 -1.59
N LEU A 581 9.09 -0.45 -2.64
CA LEU A 581 10.48 -0.89 -2.54
C LEU A 581 11.44 0.31 -2.60
N PRO A 582 12.51 0.32 -1.80
CA PRO A 582 13.64 1.23 -2.02
C PRO A 582 14.21 1.07 -3.43
N VAL A 583 14.71 2.16 -4.02
CA VAL A 583 15.36 2.08 -5.34
C VAL A 583 16.74 1.44 -5.19
N TYR A 584 16.96 0.33 -5.90
CA TYR A 584 18.21 -0.44 -5.91
C TYR A 584 18.50 -0.88 -7.35
N ASN A 585 19.72 -0.62 -7.85
CA ASN A 585 20.14 -0.93 -9.23
C ASN A 585 19.12 -0.50 -10.32
N GLY A 586 18.49 0.66 -10.11
CA GLY A 586 17.47 1.21 -11.01
C GLY A 586 16.11 0.49 -11.00
N ALA A 587 15.93 -0.52 -10.16
CA ALA A 587 14.66 -1.16 -9.86
C ALA A 587 14.10 -0.65 -8.51
N GLY A 588 12.81 -0.88 -8.24
CA GLY A 588 12.10 -0.41 -7.06
C GLY A 588 11.26 0.85 -7.31
N GLY A 589 10.80 1.46 -6.20
CA GLY A 589 9.93 2.62 -6.15
C GLY A 589 8.52 2.32 -5.61
N PRO A 590 7.68 3.37 -5.47
CA PRO A 590 6.34 3.24 -4.91
C PRO A 590 5.49 2.24 -5.70
N GLY A 591 4.87 1.29 -5.00
CA GLY A 591 3.99 0.27 -5.56
C GLY A 591 4.67 -0.72 -6.53
N ALA A 592 6.00 -0.74 -6.65
CA ALA A 592 6.70 -1.59 -7.61
C ALA A 592 6.40 -3.08 -7.41
N ALA A 593 6.25 -3.53 -6.16
CA ALA A 593 5.91 -4.91 -5.80
C ALA A 593 4.46 -5.09 -5.32
N ALA A 594 3.56 -4.13 -5.58
CA ALA A 594 2.18 -4.23 -5.13
C ALA A 594 1.51 -5.50 -5.67
N GLY A 595 0.88 -6.27 -4.78
CA GLY A 595 0.18 -7.51 -5.12
C GLY A 595 1.07 -8.77 -5.24
N VAL A 596 2.39 -8.65 -5.11
CA VAL A 596 3.30 -9.81 -5.02
C VAL A 596 2.95 -10.66 -3.80
N PHE A 597 2.83 -10.04 -2.62
CA PHE A 597 2.53 -10.74 -1.37
C PHE A 597 1.03 -10.66 -0.99
N ASP A 598 0.54 -11.73 -0.38
CA ASP A 598 -0.82 -11.95 0.15
C ASP A 598 -0.87 -11.83 1.68
N GLY A 599 0.27 -11.67 2.34
CA GLY A 599 0.35 -11.69 3.80
C GLY A 599 1.78 -11.68 4.30
N ILE A 600 1.91 -11.86 5.61
CA ILE A 600 3.17 -11.89 6.35
C ILE A 600 3.27 -13.22 7.09
N ASP A 601 4.42 -13.87 7.00
CA ASP A 601 4.81 -14.99 7.85
C ASP A 601 5.87 -14.50 8.85
N LEU A 602 5.70 -14.85 10.12
CA LEU A 602 6.63 -14.47 11.20
C LEU A 602 7.46 -15.68 11.62
N ASP A 603 8.76 -15.59 11.42
CA ASP A 603 9.70 -16.65 11.73
C ASP A 603 10.69 -16.15 12.80
N TRP A 604 10.18 -15.93 14.03
CA TRP A 604 10.99 -15.51 15.16
C TRP A 604 11.52 -16.73 15.92
N GLU A 605 12.83 -16.97 15.81
CA GLU A 605 13.55 -18.04 16.46
C GLU A 605 14.52 -17.52 17.56
N TRP A 606 14.14 -17.44 18.84
CA TRP A 606 12.84 -17.74 19.43
C TRP A 606 12.46 -16.68 20.48
N PRO A 607 11.17 -16.32 20.61
CA PRO A 607 10.75 -15.37 21.64
C PRO A 607 11.02 -15.93 23.03
N GLY A 608 11.76 -15.21 23.87
CA GLY A 608 11.99 -15.56 25.28
C GLY A 608 12.91 -16.76 25.51
N ALA A 609 13.53 -17.31 24.47
CA ALA A 609 14.46 -18.43 24.55
C ALA A 609 15.63 -18.24 23.57
N GLU A 610 16.70 -19.01 23.76
CA GLU A 610 17.85 -18.98 22.87
C GLU A 610 17.53 -19.51 21.46
N GLY A 611 18.12 -18.89 20.45
CA GLY A 611 18.14 -19.33 19.06
C GLY A 611 19.57 -19.20 18.52
N HIS A 612 19.74 -18.66 17.32
CA HIS A 612 21.06 -18.32 16.80
C HIS A 612 21.86 -17.42 17.76
N ALA A 613 23.19 -17.59 17.76
CA ALA A 613 24.10 -16.82 18.61
C ALA A 613 23.86 -15.31 18.44
N GLY A 614 23.87 -14.57 19.56
CA GLY A 614 23.68 -13.12 19.54
C GLY A 614 22.23 -12.63 19.43
N ASN A 615 21.24 -13.51 19.28
CA ASN A 615 19.84 -13.10 19.33
C ASN A 615 19.51 -12.38 20.65
N HIS A 616 18.79 -11.27 20.56
CA HIS A 616 18.33 -10.56 21.75
C HIS A 616 17.13 -11.30 22.34
N VAL A 617 17.20 -11.58 23.64
CA VAL A 617 16.18 -12.34 24.37
C VAL A 617 15.75 -11.55 25.60
N SER A 618 14.44 -11.46 25.82
CA SER A 618 13.85 -10.81 26.98
C SER A 618 12.82 -11.73 27.64
N PRO A 619 12.76 -11.76 28.99
CA PRO A 619 11.67 -12.43 29.70
C PRO A 619 10.27 -11.87 29.37
N SER A 620 10.20 -10.66 28.79
CA SER A 620 8.95 -10.04 28.35
C SER A 620 8.51 -10.49 26.95
N ASP A 621 9.33 -11.25 26.23
CA ASP A 621 9.07 -11.63 24.84
C ASP A 621 7.77 -12.40 24.65
N LYS A 622 7.33 -13.21 25.63
CA LYS A 622 6.02 -13.86 25.55
C LYS A 622 4.86 -12.88 25.35
N ALA A 623 4.84 -11.84 26.19
CA ALA A 623 3.82 -10.80 26.12
C ALA A 623 4.03 -9.90 24.90
N ASN A 624 5.28 -9.55 24.61
CA ASN A 624 5.62 -8.66 23.50
C ASN A 624 5.37 -9.30 22.13
N ASN A 625 5.66 -10.58 21.95
CA ASN A 625 5.34 -11.36 20.76
C ASN A 625 3.83 -11.40 20.53
N THR A 626 3.06 -11.67 21.59
CA THR A 626 1.58 -11.64 21.51
C THR A 626 1.06 -10.27 21.04
N LEU A 627 1.61 -9.18 21.59
CA LEU A 627 1.24 -7.82 21.19
C LEU A 627 1.74 -7.45 19.77
N LEU A 628 2.88 -8.00 19.34
CA LEU A 628 3.40 -7.80 17.98
C LEU A 628 2.52 -8.47 16.94
N ILE A 629 2.14 -9.73 17.16
CA ILE A 629 1.21 -10.47 16.30
C ILE A 629 -0.15 -9.76 16.24
N ALA A 630 -0.66 -9.30 17.39
CA ALA A 630 -1.90 -8.53 17.45
C ALA A 630 -1.82 -7.22 16.65
N GLU A 631 -0.67 -6.53 16.69
CA GLU A 631 -0.47 -5.28 15.93
C GLU A 631 -0.39 -5.53 14.43
N PHE A 632 0.28 -6.61 13.98
CA PHE A 632 0.23 -7.05 12.58
C PHE A 632 -1.22 -7.28 12.14
N ARG A 633 -1.99 -8.09 12.88
CA ARG A 633 -3.39 -8.38 12.55
C ARG A 633 -4.22 -7.11 12.46
N ARG A 634 -4.09 -6.20 13.43
CA ARG A 634 -4.81 -4.92 13.47
C ARG A 634 -4.55 -4.08 12.21
N GLN A 635 -3.29 -3.91 11.80
CA GLN A 635 -2.98 -3.10 10.62
C GLN A 635 -3.37 -3.80 9.31
N LEU A 636 -3.23 -5.12 9.21
CA LEU A 636 -3.67 -5.90 8.05
C LEU A 636 -5.21 -5.87 7.90
N ASP A 637 -5.96 -5.88 9.00
CA ASP A 637 -7.42 -5.75 9.00
C ASP A 637 -7.87 -4.35 8.60
N ALA A 638 -7.18 -3.31 9.07
CA ALA A 638 -7.42 -1.95 8.63
C ALA A 638 -7.18 -1.79 7.11
N LEU A 639 -6.17 -2.46 6.57
CA LEU A 639 -5.93 -2.49 5.12
C LEU A 639 -6.98 -3.33 4.38
N THR A 640 -7.44 -4.43 4.98
CA THR A 640 -8.54 -5.24 4.44
C THR A 640 -9.82 -4.42 4.31
N ALA A 641 -10.15 -3.60 5.31
CA ALA A 641 -11.32 -2.74 5.29
C ALA A 641 -11.29 -1.69 4.17
N THR A 642 -10.11 -1.22 3.76
CA THR A 642 -9.96 -0.23 2.68
C THR A 642 -9.80 -0.85 1.29
N THR A 643 -9.20 -2.04 1.20
CA THR A 643 -8.91 -2.70 -0.09
C THR A 643 -9.93 -3.77 -0.48
N GLY A 644 -10.74 -4.26 0.47
CA GLY A 644 -11.62 -5.41 0.29
C GLY A 644 -10.89 -6.75 0.18
N ARG A 645 -9.55 -6.78 0.29
CA ARG A 645 -8.72 -7.99 0.21
C ARG A 645 -8.23 -8.37 1.59
N ARG A 646 -8.48 -9.61 2.02
CA ARG A 646 -7.87 -10.17 3.23
C ARG A 646 -6.39 -10.42 3.00
N TYR A 647 -5.58 -10.06 4.00
CA TYR A 647 -4.17 -10.44 4.08
C TYR A 647 -3.96 -11.45 5.20
N GLU A 648 -3.17 -12.48 4.92
CA GLU A 648 -2.90 -13.58 5.85
C GLU A 648 -1.75 -13.24 6.81
N LEU A 649 -1.83 -13.80 8.01
CA LEU A 649 -0.79 -13.72 9.03
C LEU A 649 -0.48 -15.12 9.56
N THR A 650 0.71 -15.61 9.29
CA THR A 650 1.18 -16.95 9.70
C THR A 650 2.45 -16.84 10.52
N ALA A 651 2.86 -17.93 11.15
CA ALA A 651 4.14 -17.98 11.83
C ALA A 651 4.76 -19.38 11.79
N PHE A 652 6.09 -19.45 11.71
CA PHE A 652 6.86 -20.65 12.05
C PHE A 652 6.97 -20.76 13.58
N THR A 653 6.61 -21.91 14.14
CA THR A 653 6.45 -22.08 15.58
C THR A 653 7.21 -23.31 16.10
N PRO A 654 7.83 -23.25 17.29
CA PRO A 654 8.80 -24.24 17.73
C PRO A 654 8.15 -25.60 18.03
N ALA A 655 8.95 -26.66 17.91
CA ALA A 655 8.60 -27.99 18.38
C ALA A 655 8.85 -28.17 19.89
N ASP A 656 9.86 -27.48 20.41
CA ASP A 656 10.33 -27.60 21.79
C ASP A 656 9.33 -26.99 22.79
N PRO A 657 8.74 -27.79 23.70
CA PRO A 657 7.81 -27.30 24.73
C PRO A 657 8.41 -26.20 25.62
N ALA A 658 9.71 -26.19 25.88
CA ALA A 658 10.36 -25.14 26.65
C ALA A 658 10.33 -23.80 25.92
N LYS A 659 10.59 -23.80 24.61
CA LYS A 659 10.50 -22.60 23.75
C LYS A 659 9.06 -22.12 23.59
N ILE A 660 8.10 -23.04 23.45
CA ILE A 660 6.66 -22.71 23.44
C ILE A 660 6.29 -22.01 24.76
N ALA A 661 6.66 -22.60 25.90
CA ALA A 661 6.35 -22.05 27.22
C ALA A 661 6.96 -20.66 27.44
N ALA A 662 8.19 -20.45 26.96
CA ALA A 662 8.93 -19.20 27.10
C ALA A 662 8.38 -18.04 26.24
N GLY A 663 7.90 -18.32 25.03
CA GLY A 663 7.65 -17.29 24.02
C GLY A 663 6.24 -17.18 23.43
N TRP A 664 5.40 -18.20 23.63
CA TRP A 664 4.14 -18.34 22.89
C TRP A 664 2.93 -18.44 23.83
N ASP A 665 2.20 -17.33 23.99
CA ASP A 665 0.87 -17.34 24.64
C ASP A 665 -0.20 -17.83 23.66
N LEU A 666 -0.18 -19.13 23.35
CA LEU A 666 -1.03 -19.76 22.35
C LEU A 666 -2.54 -19.46 22.50
N PRO A 667 -3.13 -19.45 23.72
CA PRO A 667 -4.54 -19.05 23.90
C PRO A 667 -4.88 -17.63 23.46
N GLN A 668 -3.91 -16.71 23.48
CA GLN A 668 -4.09 -15.35 22.95
C GLN A 668 -3.74 -15.26 21.47
N ILE A 669 -2.60 -15.85 21.07
CA ILE A 669 -2.06 -15.76 19.72
C ILE A 669 -3.00 -16.39 18.68
N THR A 670 -3.69 -17.48 19.03
CA THR A 670 -4.65 -18.17 18.13
C THR A 670 -5.77 -17.28 17.61
N LYS A 671 -6.05 -16.15 18.27
CA LYS A 671 -7.04 -15.16 17.84
C LYS A 671 -6.59 -14.38 16.59
N TYR A 672 -5.29 -14.26 16.39
CA TYR A 672 -4.68 -13.37 15.40
C TYR A 672 -4.05 -14.11 14.21
N LEU A 673 -3.48 -15.30 14.45
CA LEU A 673 -2.86 -16.10 13.38
C LEU A 673 -3.89 -16.90 12.57
N ASP A 674 -3.61 -17.00 11.28
CA ASP A 674 -4.32 -17.83 10.32
C ASP A 674 -3.75 -19.26 10.30
N ILE A 675 -2.42 -19.39 10.31
CA ILE A 675 -1.70 -20.68 10.31
C ILE A 675 -0.54 -20.67 11.32
N PHE A 676 -0.41 -21.76 12.06
CA PHE A 676 0.76 -22.14 12.84
C PHE A 676 1.54 -23.19 12.05
N ASN A 677 2.68 -22.80 11.49
CA ASN A 677 3.61 -23.70 10.83
C ASN A 677 4.51 -24.36 11.87
N VAL A 678 4.04 -25.45 12.47
CA VAL A 678 4.75 -26.12 13.58
C VAL A 678 5.96 -26.85 13.02
N GLN A 679 7.13 -26.57 13.60
CA GLN A 679 8.37 -27.27 13.30
C GLN A 679 8.19 -28.79 13.46
N GLY A 680 8.53 -29.53 12.40
CA GLY A 680 8.41 -30.99 12.33
C GLY A 680 9.73 -31.67 11.93
N TYR A 681 10.82 -30.95 12.12
CA TYR A 681 12.17 -31.28 11.71
C TYR A 681 13.18 -30.59 12.65
N ASP A 682 14.47 -30.88 12.47
CA ASP A 682 15.57 -30.38 13.31
C ASP A 682 15.49 -30.83 14.78
N PHE A 683 14.93 -32.00 15.04
CA PHE A 683 14.93 -32.60 16.38
C PHE A 683 16.32 -33.04 16.82
N HIS A 684 17.09 -33.62 15.89
CA HIS A 684 18.48 -34.02 16.07
C HIS A 684 19.31 -33.69 14.83
N GLY A 685 20.58 -33.33 15.01
CA GLY A 685 21.43 -32.89 13.91
C GLY A 685 22.87 -32.58 14.29
N ALA A 686 23.78 -32.73 13.32
CA ALA A 686 25.12 -32.16 13.41
C ALA A 686 25.16 -30.75 12.80
N GLY A 687 25.58 -29.74 13.57
CA GLY A 687 25.89 -28.41 13.04
C GLY A 687 27.10 -28.43 12.09
N SER A 688 27.18 -27.52 11.12
CA SER A 688 28.28 -27.51 10.13
C SER A 688 29.66 -27.23 10.75
N ASP A 689 29.67 -26.61 11.93
CA ASP A 689 30.81 -26.35 12.79
C ASP A 689 31.00 -27.42 13.89
N ASN A 690 30.18 -28.47 13.91
CA ASN A 690 30.09 -29.48 14.97
C ASN A 690 29.66 -28.95 16.35
N SER A 691 29.01 -27.79 16.43
CA SER A 691 28.54 -27.21 17.70
C SER A 691 27.29 -27.90 18.27
N TRP A 692 26.48 -28.52 17.42
CA TRP A 692 25.24 -29.20 17.78
C TRP A 692 25.38 -30.70 17.51
N GLU A 693 25.18 -31.52 18.55
CA GLU A 693 25.15 -32.99 18.57
C GLU A 693 26.08 -33.73 17.58
N PRO A 694 27.39 -33.41 17.48
CA PRO A 694 28.27 -34.00 16.47
C PRO A 694 28.62 -35.46 16.73
N ASN A 695 28.40 -35.96 17.96
CA ASN A 695 28.97 -37.21 18.45
C ASN A 695 27.98 -38.37 18.49
N ARG A 696 26.73 -38.15 18.09
CA ARG A 696 25.67 -39.17 18.10
C ARG A 696 24.62 -38.87 17.05
N THR A 697 24.18 -39.91 16.34
CA THR A 697 23.09 -39.83 15.37
C THR A 697 21.73 -39.79 16.07
N GLY A 698 20.76 -39.12 15.46
CA GLY A 698 19.35 -39.19 15.87
C GLY A 698 18.40 -38.78 14.76
N HIS A 699 17.14 -39.19 14.86
CA HIS A 699 16.12 -38.85 13.85
C HIS A 699 15.80 -37.36 13.86
N GLN A 700 15.83 -36.70 12.69
CA GLN A 700 15.61 -35.25 12.66
C GLN A 700 14.13 -34.85 12.66
N GLY A 701 13.23 -35.77 12.33
CA GLY A 701 11.84 -35.47 11.99
C GLY A 701 10.92 -36.68 12.09
N ASN A 702 11.13 -37.52 13.10
CA ASN A 702 10.25 -38.64 13.44
C ASN A 702 8.83 -38.17 13.80
N LEU A 703 7.81 -38.98 13.49
CA LEU A 703 6.42 -38.68 13.85
C LEU A 703 6.15 -38.93 15.33
N TYR A 704 6.67 -40.04 15.84
CA TYR A 704 6.51 -40.51 17.22
C TYR A 704 7.86 -40.56 17.94
N PRO A 705 7.88 -40.42 19.27
CA PRO A 705 9.09 -40.66 20.06
C PRO A 705 9.61 -42.08 19.84
N ASP A 706 10.93 -42.24 19.87
CA ASP A 706 11.55 -43.56 19.84
C ASP A 706 11.89 -44.00 21.27
N ALA A 707 11.43 -45.20 21.66
CA ALA A 707 11.72 -45.76 22.98
C ALA A 707 13.22 -46.10 23.17
N ASP A 708 13.94 -46.26 22.07
CA ASP A 708 15.38 -46.51 22.06
C ASP A 708 16.21 -45.21 21.97
N SER A 709 15.57 -44.04 21.85
CA SER A 709 16.27 -42.75 21.82
C SER A 709 17.01 -42.53 23.14
N PRO A 710 18.33 -42.26 23.10
CA PRO A 710 19.11 -41.97 24.29
C PRO A 710 19.15 -40.46 24.61
N TYR A 711 18.37 -39.65 23.91
CA TYR A 711 18.25 -38.21 24.13
C TYR A 711 17.19 -37.89 25.19
N ASP A 712 17.45 -36.87 25.99
CA ASP A 712 16.49 -36.34 26.98
C ASP A 712 16.63 -34.80 27.03
N PRO A 713 15.61 -34.03 26.59
CA PRO A 713 14.37 -34.52 25.99
C PRO A 713 14.57 -35.10 24.57
N ASP A 714 13.70 -36.04 24.19
CA ASP A 714 13.51 -36.51 22.81
C ASP A 714 12.30 -35.78 22.20
N PHE A 715 12.35 -35.45 20.90
CA PHE A 715 11.31 -34.69 20.21
C PHE A 715 10.62 -35.50 19.12
N SER A 716 9.36 -35.17 18.85
CA SER A 716 8.57 -35.76 17.76
C SER A 716 7.50 -34.80 17.26
N VAL A 717 7.03 -35.02 16.02
CA VAL A 717 5.94 -34.21 15.44
C VAL A 717 4.67 -34.31 16.29
N GLU A 718 4.34 -35.49 16.83
CA GLU A 718 3.16 -35.65 17.69
C GLU A 718 3.26 -34.82 18.97
N GLN A 719 4.37 -34.90 19.70
CA GLN A 719 4.56 -34.11 20.93
C GLN A 719 4.47 -32.61 20.66
N ALA A 720 5.10 -32.15 19.56
CA ALA A 720 5.05 -30.75 19.16
C ALA A 720 3.60 -30.30 18.92
N VAL A 721 2.84 -31.02 18.07
CA VAL A 721 1.45 -30.67 17.74
C VAL A 721 0.52 -30.76 18.95
N ASP A 722 0.69 -31.77 19.79
CA ASP A 722 -0.16 -31.98 20.97
C ASP A 722 -0.06 -30.80 21.94
N ALA A 723 1.09 -30.13 22.06
CA ALA A 723 1.23 -28.91 22.85
C ALA A 723 0.30 -27.78 22.38
N TYR A 724 0.13 -27.60 21.06
CA TYR A 724 -0.77 -26.58 20.50
C TYR A 724 -2.24 -26.96 20.67
N LEU A 725 -2.59 -28.24 20.45
CA LEU A 725 -3.94 -28.74 20.63
C LEU A 725 -4.39 -28.63 22.09
N GLN A 726 -3.53 -28.99 23.05
CA GLN A 726 -3.80 -28.89 24.48
C GLN A 726 -3.95 -27.42 24.93
N ALA A 727 -3.24 -26.49 24.28
CA ALA A 727 -3.40 -25.05 24.51
C ALA A 727 -4.67 -24.45 23.86
N GLY A 728 -5.47 -25.25 23.15
CA GLY A 728 -6.73 -24.83 22.55
C GLY A 728 -6.60 -24.23 21.14
N VAL A 729 -5.46 -24.40 20.46
CA VAL A 729 -5.35 -24.03 19.05
C VAL A 729 -6.22 -24.97 18.22
N HIS A 730 -7.08 -24.40 17.37
CA HIS A 730 -7.96 -25.20 16.53
C HIS A 730 -7.13 -26.04 15.54
N PRO A 731 -7.38 -27.35 15.36
CA PRO A 731 -6.54 -28.22 14.53
C PRO A 731 -6.45 -27.73 13.08
N ARG A 732 -7.54 -27.18 12.53
CA ARG A 732 -7.58 -26.50 11.22
C ARG A 732 -6.87 -25.13 11.16
N LYS A 733 -5.93 -24.86 12.07
CA LYS A 733 -4.93 -23.79 11.97
C LYS A 733 -3.49 -24.32 12.01
N ILE A 734 -3.29 -25.62 12.21
CA ILE A 734 -1.97 -26.21 12.46
C ILE A 734 -1.51 -26.92 11.20
N THR A 735 -0.30 -26.60 10.73
CA THR A 735 0.43 -27.43 9.78
C THR A 735 1.60 -28.12 10.47
N ILE A 736 2.01 -29.28 9.94
CA ILE A 736 3.24 -29.97 10.38
C ILE A 736 4.39 -29.69 9.41
N GLY A 737 5.59 -29.47 9.94
CA GLY A 737 6.80 -29.34 9.14
C GLY A 737 7.26 -30.66 8.52
N LEU A 738 7.74 -30.60 7.29
CA LEU A 738 8.37 -31.69 6.54
C LEU A 738 9.73 -31.22 6.03
N ALA A 739 10.75 -32.06 6.22
CA ALA A 739 12.11 -31.75 5.81
C ALA A 739 12.38 -32.23 4.39
N TYR A 740 12.52 -31.32 3.43
CA TYR A 740 13.00 -31.64 2.08
C TYR A 740 14.53 -31.69 2.01
N TYR A 741 15.16 -32.03 3.13
CA TYR A 741 16.59 -32.17 3.32
C TYR A 741 16.86 -33.26 4.36
N GLY A 742 18.10 -33.75 4.38
CA GLY A 742 18.61 -34.64 5.41
C GLY A 742 19.56 -33.94 6.37
N ARG A 743 19.60 -34.44 7.61
CA ARG A 743 20.65 -34.16 8.59
C ARG A 743 21.57 -35.36 8.70
N GLY A 744 22.88 -35.14 8.82
CA GLY A 744 23.84 -36.23 8.67
C GLY A 744 25.13 -36.12 9.47
N TRP A 745 25.66 -37.30 9.78
CA TRP A 745 26.89 -37.52 10.55
C TRP A 745 27.85 -38.41 9.78
N GLN A 746 29.14 -38.30 10.09
CA GLN A 746 30.20 -39.13 9.53
C GLN A 746 30.93 -39.94 10.60
N GLN A 747 31.67 -40.96 10.14
CA GLN A 747 32.39 -41.90 10.98
C GLN A 747 31.46 -42.58 11.99
N VAL A 748 30.28 -42.98 11.51
CA VAL A 748 29.21 -43.54 12.34
C VAL A 748 29.46 -45.02 12.57
N ALA A 749 29.54 -45.41 13.84
CA ALA A 749 29.65 -46.81 14.24
C ALA A 749 28.36 -47.57 13.91
N ASP A 750 28.47 -48.81 13.44
CA ASP A 750 27.28 -49.62 13.13
C ASP A 750 26.44 -49.94 14.36
N GLY A 751 27.11 -50.28 15.47
CA GLY A 751 26.49 -50.59 16.76
C GLY A 751 25.53 -51.78 16.75
N GLY A 752 25.50 -52.59 15.68
CA GLY A 752 24.48 -53.61 15.45
C GLY A 752 23.09 -53.06 15.13
N ARG A 753 22.99 -51.74 14.90
CA ARG A 753 21.73 -51.00 14.66
C ARG A 753 21.78 -50.18 13.38
N ASN A 754 22.68 -50.50 12.44
CA ASN A 754 22.83 -49.78 11.18
C ASN A 754 23.06 -48.26 11.39
N GLY A 755 23.83 -47.91 12.43
CA GLY A 755 24.15 -46.52 12.76
C GLY A 755 23.06 -45.75 13.49
N GLU A 756 21.89 -46.32 13.76
CA GLU A 756 20.80 -45.66 14.49
C GLU A 756 21.13 -45.50 15.99
N TRP A 757 21.03 -44.26 16.50
CA TRP A 757 21.41 -43.86 17.87
C TRP A 757 22.88 -44.13 18.25
N GLN A 758 23.77 -44.31 17.27
CA GLN A 758 25.16 -44.70 17.49
C GLN A 758 26.12 -43.50 17.57
N SER A 759 27.34 -43.77 18.04
CA SER A 759 28.41 -42.77 18.08
C SER A 759 28.81 -42.32 16.67
N ALA A 760 29.08 -41.03 16.55
CA ALA A 760 29.55 -40.38 15.34
C ALA A 760 30.78 -39.49 15.65
N HIS A 761 31.46 -39.03 14.60
CA HIS A 761 32.56 -38.07 14.74
C HIS A 761 32.40 -36.89 13.75
N GLY A 762 31.34 -36.14 13.98
CA GLY A 762 31.07 -34.87 13.32
C GLY A 762 30.06 -34.94 12.17
N ALA A 763 29.82 -33.77 11.60
CA ALA A 763 28.89 -33.54 10.51
C ALA A 763 29.35 -34.21 9.21
N ALA A 764 28.41 -34.85 8.51
CA ALA A 764 28.68 -35.38 7.18
C ALA A 764 28.86 -34.24 6.15
N PRO A 765 29.64 -34.43 5.07
CA PRO A 765 29.79 -33.39 4.05
C PRO A 765 28.46 -32.99 3.37
N GLY A 766 28.15 -31.69 3.40
CA GLY A 766 26.99 -31.10 2.74
C GLY A 766 27.16 -30.93 1.23
N GLN A 767 26.19 -30.27 0.58
CA GLN A 767 26.35 -29.82 -0.81
C GLN A 767 27.36 -28.68 -0.93
N PHE A 768 27.33 -27.76 0.04
CA PHE A 768 28.30 -26.70 0.25
C PHE A 768 29.02 -26.93 1.59
N GLN A 769 30.22 -26.37 1.77
CA GLN A 769 31.01 -26.60 2.98
C GLN A 769 30.31 -26.02 4.22
N GLU A 770 29.68 -24.87 4.06
CA GLU A 770 28.93 -24.14 5.09
C GLU A 770 27.66 -24.91 5.53
N GLU A 771 27.22 -25.87 4.73
CA GLU A 771 26.07 -26.75 4.99
C GLU A 771 26.49 -28.16 5.41
N ALA A 772 27.72 -28.37 5.89
CA ALA A 772 28.08 -29.64 6.50
C ALA A 772 27.03 -30.07 7.54
N GLY A 773 26.65 -31.34 7.50
CA GLY A 773 25.58 -31.91 8.32
C GLY A 773 24.18 -31.73 7.75
N THR A 774 24.01 -31.00 6.63
CA THR A 774 22.72 -30.77 5.97
C THR A 774 22.82 -30.97 4.46
N ARG A 775 21.79 -31.55 3.83
CA ARG A 775 21.76 -31.74 2.37
C ARG A 775 20.35 -31.87 1.83
N GLY A 776 19.99 -31.11 0.79
CA GLY A 776 18.67 -31.24 0.14
C GLY A 776 18.40 -32.67 -0.34
N TYR A 777 17.17 -33.17 -0.15
CA TYR A 777 16.79 -34.57 -0.33
C TYR A 777 17.21 -35.14 -1.70
N SER A 778 16.87 -34.45 -2.79
CA SER A 778 17.20 -34.91 -4.14
C SER A 778 18.70 -34.97 -4.38
N ASN A 779 19.45 -34.03 -3.81
CA ASN A 779 20.90 -34.02 -3.91
C ASN A 779 21.54 -35.10 -3.04
N LEU A 780 21.01 -35.32 -1.83
CA LEU A 780 21.44 -36.37 -0.90
C LEU A 780 21.35 -37.75 -1.56
N VAL A 781 20.14 -38.12 -2.02
CA VAL A 781 19.87 -39.43 -2.61
C VAL A 781 20.70 -39.67 -3.88
N ALA A 782 20.98 -38.62 -4.64
CA ALA A 782 21.80 -38.73 -5.86
C ALA A 782 23.31 -38.80 -5.60
N SER A 783 23.80 -38.23 -4.50
CA SER A 783 25.23 -37.92 -4.34
C SER A 783 25.93 -38.67 -3.22
N VAL A 784 25.21 -39.35 -2.32
CA VAL A 784 25.82 -40.13 -1.22
C VAL A 784 25.89 -41.61 -1.61
N PRO A 785 27.05 -42.12 -2.06
CA PRO A 785 27.18 -43.52 -2.49
C PRO A 785 27.00 -44.48 -1.32
N GLY A 786 26.33 -45.61 -1.57
CA GLY A 786 26.11 -46.66 -0.55
C GLY A 786 25.05 -46.32 0.49
N CYS A 787 24.35 -45.18 0.38
CA CYS A 787 23.24 -44.75 1.23
C CYS A 787 22.06 -45.75 1.12
N THR A 788 22.04 -46.74 2.02
CA THR A 788 20.97 -47.75 2.07
C THR A 788 19.82 -47.20 2.89
N VAL A 789 18.71 -46.86 2.22
CA VAL A 789 17.51 -46.30 2.88
C VAL A 789 16.84 -47.36 3.75
N ARG A 790 16.45 -46.95 4.95
CA ARG A 790 15.77 -47.74 5.98
C ARG A 790 14.65 -46.91 6.61
N HIS A 791 13.66 -47.63 7.12
CA HIS A 791 12.48 -47.06 7.77
C HIS A 791 12.40 -47.61 9.19
N ASP A 792 12.43 -46.73 10.16
CA ASP A 792 11.99 -47.02 11.51
C ASP A 792 10.47 -46.90 11.53
N GLU A 793 9.78 -48.04 11.59
CA GLU A 793 8.32 -48.06 11.63
C GLU A 793 7.73 -47.58 12.96
N GLN A 794 8.46 -47.68 14.06
CA GLN A 794 7.98 -47.25 15.38
C GLN A 794 7.96 -45.73 15.46
N ALA A 795 9.08 -45.09 15.18
CA ALA A 795 9.18 -43.63 15.19
C ALA A 795 8.55 -42.98 13.95
N VAL A 796 8.33 -43.77 12.88
CA VAL A 796 8.01 -43.29 11.53
C VAL A 796 9.06 -42.28 11.08
N ALA A 797 10.28 -42.79 10.93
CA ALA A 797 11.43 -42.02 10.51
C ALA A 797 12.15 -42.73 9.36
N THR A 798 12.68 -41.95 8.42
CA THR A 798 13.50 -42.46 7.34
C THR A 798 14.95 -42.05 7.57
N TYR A 799 15.85 -42.99 7.38
CA TYR A 799 17.28 -42.74 7.37
C TYR A 799 17.99 -43.54 6.29
N CYS A 800 19.22 -43.18 5.99
CA CYS A 800 20.12 -44.03 5.24
C CYS A 800 21.48 -44.14 5.92
N TYR A 801 22.11 -45.29 5.69
CA TYR A 801 23.40 -45.62 6.28
C TYR A 801 24.33 -46.20 5.23
N THR A 802 25.60 -45.77 5.22
CA THR A 802 26.60 -46.21 4.23
C THR A 802 27.55 -47.31 4.74
N GLY A 803 27.28 -47.89 5.92
CA GLY A 803 28.10 -48.93 6.54
C GLY A 803 29.02 -48.42 7.66
N ASP A 804 29.69 -49.35 8.35
CA ASP A 804 30.52 -49.07 9.53
C ASP A 804 31.62 -48.04 9.25
N ASN A 805 31.75 -47.05 10.14
CA ASN A 805 32.57 -45.85 9.99
C ASN A 805 32.21 -44.96 8.78
N GLY A 806 31.01 -45.15 8.22
CA GLY A 806 30.47 -44.41 7.11
C GLY A 806 29.66 -43.18 7.52
N GLN A 807 28.71 -42.79 6.67
CA GLN A 807 27.78 -41.71 6.91
C GLN A 807 26.41 -42.26 7.30
N TRP A 808 25.69 -41.50 8.14
CA TRP A 808 24.31 -41.75 8.50
C TRP A 808 23.51 -40.46 8.30
N TRP A 809 22.37 -40.56 7.62
CA TRP A 809 21.52 -39.42 7.26
C TRP A 809 20.06 -39.71 7.58
N THR A 810 19.36 -38.79 8.22
CA THR A 810 17.91 -38.87 8.51
C THR A 810 17.18 -37.80 7.71
N PHE A 811 16.03 -38.11 7.11
CA PHE A 811 15.28 -37.22 6.21
C PHE A 811 13.82 -37.67 6.08
N ASP A 812 12.97 -36.84 5.47
CA ASP A 812 11.66 -37.30 4.98
C ASP A 812 11.77 -37.88 3.57
N ASP A 813 11.08 -38.98 3.32
CA ASP A 813 10.89 -39.57 2.00
C ASP A 813 9.40 -39.76 1.68
N ALA A 814 9.10 -40.35 0.52
CA ALA A 814 7.71 -40.58 0.14
C ALA A 814 6.96 -41.49 1.13
N TRP A 815 7.66 -42.42 1.79
CA TRP A 815 7.06 -43.32 2.78
C TRP A 815 6.72 -42.57 4.07
N SER A 816 7.66 -41.82 4.66
CA SER A 816 7.42 -41.07 5.90
C SER A 816 6.35 -39.99 5.68
N ILE A 817 6.39 -39.28 4.54
CA ILE A 817 5.36 -38.31 4.16
C ILE A 817 3.98 -38.97 4.04
N GLY A 818 3.89 -40.15 3.43
CA GLY A 818 2.63 -40.90 3.35
C GLY A 818 2.06 -41.25 4.73
N LYS A 819 2.91 -41.67 5.67
CA LYS A 819 2.51 -41.97 7.06
C LYS A 819 2.11 -40.71 7.83
N LYS A 820 2.90 -39.64 7.75
CA LYS A 820 2.64 -38.34 8.40
C LYS A 820 1.36 -37.69 7.90
N THR A 821 1.10 -37.73 6.58
CA THR A 821 -0.15 -37.19 6.02
C THR A 821 -1.37 -38.01 6.45
N ALA A 822 -1.27 -39.34 6.57
CA ALA A 822 -2.35 -40.15 7.13
C ALA A 822 -2.64 -39.79 8.60
N TRP A 823 -1.60 -39.65 9.42
CA TRP A 823 -1.74 -39.22 10.82
C TRP A 823 -2.34 -37.82 10.93
N LEU A 824 -1.85 -36.86 10.16
CA LEU A 824 -2.34 -35.50 10.13
C LEU A 824 -3.85 -35.43 9.83
N LYS A 825 -4.32 -36.21 8.85
CA LYS A 825 -5.74 -36.28 8.51
C LYS A 825 -6.55 -36.86 9.66
N SER A 826 -6.03 -37.87 10.37
CA SER A 826 -6.71 -38.45 11.53
C SER A 826 -6.87 -37.47 12.69
N LYS A 827 -5.94 -36.52 12.84
CA LYS A 827 -5.98 -35.44 13.83
C LYS A 827 -6.78 -34.21 13.35
N GLY A 828 -7.26 -34.22 12.10
CA GLY A 828 -8.02 -33.12 11.51
C GLY A 828 -7.22 -31.82 11.36
N LEU A 829 -5.89 -31.88 11.22
CA LEU A 829 -5.05 -30.68 11.11
C LEU A 829 -5.19 -30.02 9.74
N LEU A 830 -4.69 -28.79 9.60
CA LEU A 830 -4.82 -27.97 8.39
C LEU A 830 -4.04 -28.53 7.19
N GLY A 831 -2.82 -29.05 7.40
CA GLY A 831 -1.97 -29.52 6.30
C GLY A 831 -0.49 -29.57 6.65
N ALA A 832 0.40 -29.46 5.67
CA ALA A 832 1.84 -29.51 5.89
C ALA A 832 2.57 -28.24 5.42
N MET A 833 3.67 -27.94 6.10
CA MET A 833 4.65 -26.94 5.73
C MET A 833 5.95 -27.64 5.35
N ILE A 834 6.69 -27.08 4.40
CA ILE A 834 7.89 -27.66 3.81
C ILE A 834 9.07 -26.70 3.96
N TRP A 835 10.16 -27.18 4.55
CA TRP A 835 11.48 -26.56 4.49
C TRP A 835 12.46 -27.51 3.79
N GLU A 836 13.13 -27.15 2.70
CA GLU A 836 12.88 -26.02 1.80
C GLU A 836 12.66 -26.55 0.37
N MET A 837 11.92 -25.80 -0.46
CA MET A 837 11.48 -26.25 -1.79
C MET A 837 12.63 -26.63 -2.73
N SER A 838 13.83 -26.07 -2.51
CA SER A 838 15.01 -26.36 -3.35
C SER A 838 15.59 -27.76 -3.16
N GLY A 839 15.25 -28.43 -2.05
CA GLY A 839 15.72 -29.79 -1.76
C GLY A 839 14.97 -30.89 -2.51
N ASP A 840 13.84 -30.57 -3.14
CA ASP A 840 13.00 -31.52 -3.87
C ASP A 840 12.94 -31.20 -5.37
N THR A 841 13.04 -32.25 -6.18
CA THR A 841 12.87 -32.22 -7.65
C THR A 841 11.44 -32.54 -8.07
N GLY A 842 10.53 -32.73 -7.10
CA GLY A 842 9.10 -32.96 -7.27
C GLY A 842 8.60 -34.29 -6.68
N VAL A 843 9.51 -35.14 -6.18
CA VAL A 843 9.18 -36.45 -5.62
C VAL A 843 8.43 -36.29 -4.30
N LEU A 844 9.00 -35.53 -3.36
CA LEU A 844 8.39 -35.33 -2.04
C LEU A 844 7.12 -34.49 -2.14
N THR A 845 7.11 -33.48 -3.02
CA THR A 845 5.92 -32.67 -3.27
C THR A 845 4.78 -33.50 -3.81
N THR A 846 5.07 -34.47 -4.69
CA THR A 846 4.05 -35.40 -5.22
C THR A 846 3.56 -36.37 -4.14
N ALA A 847 4.45 -36.86 -3.28
CA ALA A 847 4.07 -37.72 -2.16
C ALA A 847 3.15 -36.98 -1.17
N LEU A 848 3.47 -35.72 -0.86
CA LEU A 848 2.62 -34.87 -0.01
C LEU A 848 1.24 -34.65 -0.64
N ASP A 849 1.21 -34.26 -1.91
CA ASP A 849 -0.01 -34.00 -2.65
C ASP A 849 -0.94 -35.23 -2.65
N THR A 850 -0.38 -36.39 -3.02
CA THR A 850 -1.08 -37.68 -3.01
C THR A 850 -1.55 -38.07 -1.61
N GLY A 851 -0.72 -37.85 -0.59
CA GLY A 851 -1.02 -38.19 0.79
C GLY A 851 -2.19 -37.38 1.36
N LEU A 852 -2.32 -36.11 0.96
CA LEU A 852 -3.39 -35.23 1.44
C LEU A 852 -4.70 -35.36 0.65
N GLY A 853 -4.65 -35.85 -0.60
CA GLY A 853 -5.81 -35.91 -1.49
C GLY A 853 -5.92 -34.64 -2.31
#